data_AF-A0A9P5UN73-F1
#
_entry.id   AF-A0A9P5UN73-F1
#
_cell.length_a   1.000
_cell.length_b   1.000
_cell.length_c   1.000
_cell.angle_alpha   90.00
_cell.angle_beta   90.00
_cell.angle_gamma   90.00
#
_symmetry.space_group_name_H-M   'P 1'
#
loop_
_entity.id
_entity.type
_entity.pdbx_description
1 polymer ?
#
loop_
_entity_poly.entity_id
_entity_poly.type
_entity_poly.pdbx_seq_one_letter_code
_entity_poly.pdbx_strand_id
1 'polypeptide(L)'
;MNILQTFDEYILHHSGYRRGNIPLPQIPVRITLQPSADPRINDRTRIQNAIDWVGRQPPQKFTLRDGKTVIQTRGAVLLQAGIYRIQGALILNKSGVVLRGEGNGPSGTVLMAMGQFKHDFIHLNGLLDTSFQGTPEYLARYGGSKLMNPKDPYVIQDEHVTYLADENVPVGTKRVPVKDISNFKVGAEVVVEYRPKSSWIHLLGMDRIPPRPDSPGRTLNWRPHQYTLRYVRKVMAVEKSVPRPRNKRNKVKTRGQATSQKSRRYILDANANQIDRVDPIGIQGLGFIEDTESEYPLVSDRMPINVAAKDEEDMEDDDYDDDDEDDDDDVDDDDDEDEDGEDTSSDNPLWVPGYVTLDIPMVMNMDPKYGHGVVYNFARETPIPSDVGVENLALWSEYDPSNLEDEQHGWFAVMIDNCENCWATDIKATNFVSGIKAASGSKHVTIQDCEILEPISLRREGGRRYMYMVQGQMVLVKRCFATDARHDFMTGAKTPGPNVFVDSEGIRANNDAGPHDRWTTGSLYDNIHSYDFNVRNRGWMGSGQGWAGAFHVVYRCSADIDSKFQSPPRATNWVIDYRGTLGEKSVEFRGDEATFLEPEPKDYGSIPRSLYWSQLVARMGGGNDIAKVVEDYVGVAGKNSYQAPQPRRFMTADEIMASQEAIGVDNAFGQVNREQEKEERNDIVRLEVDITSETDIEEVLNRFEENFLDSIE
;
A
#
# COMPACT_ATOMS: atom_id res chain seq x y z
N MET A 1 4.80 -24.84 19.65
CA MET A 1 5.77 -24.59 18.57
C MET A 1 6.13 -23.10 18.62
N ASN A 2 7.39 -22.68 18.58
CA ASN A 2 7.68 -21.24 18.58
C ASN A 2 7.43 -20.70 17.17
N ILE A 3 6.22 -20.19 16.93
CA ILE A 3 5.77 -19.66 15.63
C ILE A 3 6.75 -18.59 15.12
N LEU A 4 7.35 -17.79 16.02
CA LEU A 4 8.37 -16.81 15.65
C LEU A 4 9.68 -17.44 15.17
N GLN A 5 10.07 -18.62 15.69
CA GLN A 5 11.20 -19.39 15.15
C GLN A 5 10.84 -20.14 13.86
N THR A 6 9.57 -20.45 13.64
CA THR A 6 9.15 -21.06 12.38
C THR A 6 9.30 -20.08 11.21
N PHE A 7 9.16 -18.78 11.51
CA PHE A 7 9.50 -17.67 10.62
C PHE A 7 10.83 -17.02 11.02
N ASP A 8 11.87 -17.85 11.21
CA ASP A 8 13.23 -17.50 11.70
C ASP A 8 13.88 -16.27 11.01
N GLU A 9 13.34 -15.81 9.88
CA GLU A 9 13.71 -14.57 9.24
C GLU A 9 12.54 -13.57 9.30
N TYR A 10 12.68 -12.60 10.19
CA TYR A 10 11.78 -11.46 10.31
C TYR A 10 11.75 -10.70 8.96
N ILE A 11 10.73 -10.98 8.14
CA ILE A 11 10.54 -10.40 6.80
C ILE A 11 9.49 -9.28 6.85
N LEU A 12 8.37 -9.55 7.52
CA LEU A 12 7.09 -8.85 7.30
C LEU A 12 7.02 -7.52 8.08
N HIS A 13 7.70 -7.44 9.23
CA HIS A 13 7.82 -6.23 10.06
C HIS A 13 8.61 -5.06 9.41
N HIS A 14 9.07 -5.20 8.17
CA HIS A 14 9.72 -4.11 7.42
C HIS A 14 8.76 -3.20 6.66
N SER A 15 7.46 -3.54 6.64
CA SER A 15 6.42 -2.74 6.00
C SER A 15 6.00 -1.51 6.82
N GLY A 16 5.65 -0.44 6.14
CA GLY A 16 5.16 0.82 6.70
C GLY A 16 6.15 1.99 6.64
N TYR A 17 5.66 3.18 6.97
CA TYR A 17 6.40 4.43 7.07
C TYR A 17 7.71 4.21 7.83
N ARG A 18 8.83 4.54 7.19
CA ARG A 18 10.18 4.36 7.75
C ARG A 18 10.39 2.95 8.34
N ARG A 19 9.89 1.93 7.63
CA ARG A 19 9.93 0.49 7.99
C ARG A 19 9.00 0.08 9.13
N GLY A 20 8.04 0.92 9.51
CA GLY A 20 7.00 0.59 10.48
C GLY A 20 7.41 0.61 11.95
N ASN A 21 8.65 0.97 12.30
CA ASN A 21 9.10 1.10 13.71
C ASN A 21 9.06 2.54 14.24
N ILE A 22 8.57 3.49 13.46
CA ILE A 22 8.47 4.89 13.84
C ILE A 22 7.01 5.34 13.61
N PRO A 23 6.38 6.04 14.57
CA PRO A 23 5.05 6.60 14.36
C PRO A 23 5.04 7.63 13.23
N LEU A 24 3.85 7.86 12.66
CA LEU A 24 3.65 8.94 11.70
C LEU A 24 3.97 10.31 12.35
N PRO A 25 4.67 11.20 11.64
CA PRO A 25 5.11 12.47 12.21
C PRO A 25 3.97 13.50 12.24
N GLN A 26 3.90 14.27 13.33
CA GLN A 26 3.05 15.46 13.41
C GLN A 26 3.80 16.66 12.84
N ILE A 27 3.76 16.81 11.52
CA ILE A 27 4.48 17.88 10.81
C ILE A 27 3.92 19.26 11.19
N PRO A 28 4.78 20.26 11.50
CA PRO A 28 4.32 21.61 11.84
C PRO A 28 3.52 22.28 10.73
N VAL A 29 2.43 22.96 11.11
CA VAL A 29 1.58 23.73 10.19
C VAL A 29 2.34 24.96 9.68
N ARG A 30 2.23 25.22 8.38
CA ARG A 30 2.81 26.37 7.69
C ARG A 30 1.79 27.38 7.24
N ILE A 31 0.62 26.88 6.84
CA ILE A 31 -0.48 27.68 6.34
C ILE A 31 -1.78 27.02 6.79
N THR A 32 -2.75 27.85 7.14
CA THR A 32 -4.09 27.42 7.53
C THR A 32 -5.10 28.05 6.57
N LEU A 33 -6.04 27.26 6.05
CA LEU A 33 -7.12 27.74 5.20
C LEU A 33 -8.47 27.50 5.89
N GLN A 34 -9.34 28.50 5.87
CA GLN A 34 -10.73 28.37 6.29
C GLN A 34 -11.59 27.87 5.13
N PRO A 35 -12.72 27.16 5.37
CA PRO A 35 -13.65 26.78 4.31
C PRO A 35 -14.20 28.01 3.58
N SER A 36 -14.54 27.85 2.30
CA SER A 36 -15.20 28.92 1.54
C SER A 36 -16.62 29.14 2.06
N ALA A 37 -16.95 30.39 2.38
CA ALA A 37 -18.28 30.75 2.87
C ALA A 37 -19.37 30.66 1.78
N ASP A 38 -18.99 30.86 0.51
CA ASP A 38 -19.89 30.71 -0.63
C ASP A 38 -19.81 29.27 -1.17
N PRO A 39 -20.91 28.51 -1.13
CA PRO A 39 -20.92 27.11 -1.58
C PRO A 39 -20.75 26.93 -3.09
N ARG A 40 -20.68 28.02 -3.87
CA ARG A 40 -20.42 27.97 -5.31
C ARG A 40 -18.93 28.06 -5.64
N ILE A 41 -18.08 28.37 -4.66
CA ILE A 41 -16.64 28.49 -4.86
C ILE A 41 -16.02 27.10 -4.99
N ASN A 42 -15.27 26.90 -6.06
CA ASN A 42 -14.36 25.77 -6.20
C ASN A 42 -13.04 26.08 -5.47
N ASP A 43 -12.79 25.40 -4.37
CA ASP A 43 -11.62 25.54 -3.50
C ASP A 43 -10.34 24.94 -4.09
N ARG A 44 -10.43 24.14 -5.16
CA ARG A 44 -9.31 23.36 -5.71
C ARG A 44 -8.06 24.23 -5.92
N THR A 45 -8.19 25.33 -6.66
CA THR A 45 -7.06 26.22 -6.98
C THR A 45 -6.46 26.85 -5.73
N ARG A 46 -7.29 27.24 -4.76
CA ARG A 46 -6.82 27.86 -3.50
C ARG A 46 -6.04 26.87 -2.66
N ILE A 47 -6.55 25.64 -2.52
CA ILE A 47 -5.88 24.57 -1.77
C ILE A 47 -4.60 24.14 -2.49
N GLN A 48 -4.64 23.92 -3.81
CA GLN A 48 -3.45 23.56 -4.58
C GLN A 48 -2.36 24.63 -4.49
N ASN A 49 -2.72 25.92 -4.57
CA ASN A 49 -1.77 27.01 -4.39
C ASN A 49 -1.11 26.99 -3.00
N ALA A 50 -1.84 26.61 -1.94
CA ALA A 50 -1.29 26.46 -0.61
C ALA A 50 -0.33 25.25 -0.52
N ILE A 51 -0.70 24.10 -1.10
CA ILE A 51 0.16 22.92 -1.21
C ILE A 51 1.45 23.27 -1.95
N ASP A 52 1.35 23.93 -3.10
CA ASP A 52 2.49 24.35 -3.92
C ASP A 52 3.36 25.36 -3.19
N TRP A 53 2.75 26.32 -2.47
CA TRP A 53 3.49 27.30 -1.70
C TRP A 53 4.29 26.64 -0.57
N VAL A 54 3.69 25.69 0.16
CA VAL A 54 4.42 24.87 1.15
C VAL A 54 5.53 24.08 0.45
N GLY A 55 5.25 23.48 -0.71
CA GLY A 55 6.22 22.75 -1.54
C GLY A 55 7.43 23.58 -1.99
N ARG A 56 7.29 24.90 -2.10
CA ARG A 56 8.38 25.84 -2.44
C ARG A 56 9.18 26.32 -1.23
N GLN A 57 8.73 26.05 0.00
CA GLN A 57 9.47 26.47 1.19
C GLN A 57 10.80 25.72 1.31
N PRO A 58 11.85 26.36 1.87
CA PRO A 58 13.08 25.67 2.23
C PRO A 58 12.78 24.52 3.20
N PRO A 59 13.29 23.29 2.94
CA PRO A 59 13.11 22.19 3.87
C PRO A 59 13.79 22.49 5.21
N GLN A 60 13.13 22.09 6.30
CA GLN A 60 13.61 22.21 7.65
C GLN A 60 13.85 20.84 8.26
N LYS A 61 14.89 20.76 9.12
CA LYS A 61 15.16 19.55 9.90
C LYS A 61 14.04 19.34 10.91
N PHE A 62 13.44 18.16 10.89
CA PHE A 62 12.48 17.72 11.89
C PHE A 62 12.92 16.38 12.46
N THR A 63 13.03 16.31 13.79
CA THR A 63 13.43 15.07 14.47
C THR A 63 12.16 14.28 14.78
N LEU A 64 12.11 13.04 14.31
CA LEU A 64 11.01 12.13 14.57
C LEU A 64 10.95 11.76 16.06
N ARG A 65 9.83 11.15 16.46
CA ARG A 65 9.57 10.80 17.86
C ARG A 65 10.60 9.83 18.47
N ASP A 66 11.32 9.09 17.64
CA ASP A 66 12.41 8.20 18.08
C ASP A 66 13.65 8.98 18.60
N GLY A 67 13.68 10.31 18.45
CA GLY A 67 14.76 11.18 18.90
C GLY A 67 16.06 11.06 18.11
N LYS A 68 16.08 10.24 17.05
CA LYS A 68 17.30 9.89 16.29
C LYS A 68 17.15 10.14 14.80
N THR A 69 15.98 9.88 14.25
CA THR A 69 15.73 10.03 12.82
C THR A 69 15.41 11.50 12.53
N VAL A 70 16.21 12.12 11.68
CA VAL A 70 15.99 13.49 11.21
C VAL A 70 15.51 13.45 9.76
N ILE A 71 14.35 14.04 9.50
CA ILE A 71 13.78 14.21 8.17
C ILE A 71 13.87 15.67 7.73
N GLN A 72 13.68 15.90 6.43
CA GLN A 72 13.58 17.22 5.82
C GLN A 72 12.13 17.49 5.47
N THR A 73 11.47 18.38 6.21
CA THR A 73 10.05 18.72 6.02
C THR A 73 9.86 20.17 5.61
N ARG A 74 8.88 20.43 4.76
CA ARG A 74 8.49 21.79 4.34
C ARG A 74 7.35 22.31 5.20
N GLY A 75 6.44 21.43 5.61
CA GLY A 75 5.38 21.69 6.58
C GLY A 75 4.02 21.15 6.14
N ALA A 76 3.00 21.44 6.94
CA ALA A 76 1.63 21.05 6.66
C ALA A 76 0.76 22.23 6.20
N VAL A 77 -0.13 21.96 5.23
CA VAL A 77 -1.31 22.77 4.95
C VAL A 77 -2.41 22.27 5.86
N LEU A 78 -2.88 23.12 6.77
CA LEU A 78 -4.03 22.83 7.61
C LEU A 78 -5.30 23.38 6.95
N LEU A 79 -6.29 22.54 6.75
CA LEU A 79 -7.64 22.92 6.41
C LEU A 79 -8.46 22.88 7.70
N GLN A 80 -9.06 24.00 8.08
CA GLN A 80 -9.92 24.03 9.26
C GLN A 80 -11.19 23.19 9.06
N ALA A 81 -11.89 22.89 10.14
CA ALA A 81 -13.19 22.25 10.06
C ALA A 81 -14.15 23.04 9.16
N GLY A 82 -14.94 22.31 8.37
CA GLY A 82 -15.86 22.85 7.36
C GLY A 82 -15.70 22.18 6.00
N ILE A 83 -16.41 22.72 5.02
CA ILE A 83 -16.61 22.07 3.73
C ILE A 83 -15.85 22.80 2.64
N TYR A 84 -15.06 22.04 1.88
CA TYR A 84 -14.30 22.51 0.73
C TYR A 84 -14.77 21.77 -0.51
N ARG A 85 -15.11 22.51 -1.56
CA ARG A 85 -15.66 21.95 -2.81
C ARG A 85 -14.57 21.94 -3.86
N ILE A 86 -14.28 20.77 -4.42
CA ILE A 86 -13.11 20.57 -5.28
C ILE A 86 -13.60 19.92 -6.57
N GLN A 87 -13.38 20.60 -7.70
CA GLN A 87 -13.53 19.98 -9.02
C GLN A 87 -12.16 19.56 -9.53
N GLY A 88 -11.98 18.26 -9.81
CA GLY A 88 -10.70 17.67 -10.18
C GLY A 88 -9.89 17.22 -8.96
N ALA A 89 -8.56 17.20 -9.10
CA ALA A 89 -7.67 16.57 -8.12
C ALA A 89 -6.79 17.57 -7.34
N LEU A 90 -6.36 17.13 -6.15
CA LEU A 90 -5.29 17.75 -5.34
C LEU A 90 -4.00 16.93 -5.44
N ILE A 91 -2.88 17.59 -5.70
CA ILE A 91 -1.60 16.93 -6.00
C ILE A 91 -0.53 17.31 -4.97
N LEU A 92 0.04 16.30 -4.31
CA LEU A 92 1.17 16.40 -3.38
C LEU A 92 2.40 15.71 -3.99
N ASN A 93 3.27 16.49 -4.63
CA ASN A 93 4.44 15.97 -5.37
C ASN A 93 5.80 16.48 -4.84
N LYS A 94 5.83 17.10 -3.66
CA LYS A 94 7.05 17.59 -3.01
C LYS A 94 7.27 16.90 -1.67
N SER A 95 8.50 16.45 -1.42
CA SER A 95 8.86 15.78 -0.16
C SER A 95 8.55 16.65 1.06
N GLY A 96 8.11 16.03 2.15
CA GLY A 96 7.90 16.73 3.41
C GLY A 96 6.71 17.70 3.43
N VAL A 97 5.76 17.56 2.50
CA VAL A 97 4.50 18.32 2.46
C VAL A 97 3.37 17.43 2.97
N VAL A 98 2.53 17.99 3.83
CA VAL A 98 1.36 17.29 4.40
C VAL A 98 0.09 18.08 4.16
N LEU A 99 -0.99 17.42 3.77
CA LEU A 99 -2.35 17.98 3.79
C LEU A 99 -3.07 17.43 5.02
N ARG A 100 -3.50 18.33 5.92
CA ARG A 100 -4.12 17.98 7.20
C ARG A 100 -5.49 18.65 7.34
N GLY A 101 -6.48 17.93 7.84
CA GLY A 101 -7.75 18.50 8.32
C GLY A 101 -7.87 18.54 9.85
N GLU A 102 -9.05 18.94 10.33
CA GLU A 102 -9.44 19.01 11.75
C GLU A 102 -10.52 17.98 12.12
N GLY A 103 -10.59 16.86 11.39
CA GLY A 103 -11.49 15.76 11.73
C GLY A 103 -11.91 14.99 10.48
N ASN A 104 -12.01 13.66 10.59
CA ASN A 104 -12.60 12.81 9.56
C ASN A 104 -14.14 12.67 9.67
N GLY A 105 -14.73 13.36 10.64
CA GLY A 105 -16.16 13.43 10.84
C GLY A 105 -16.77 14.67 10.17
N PRO A 106 -18.10 14.79 10.11
CA PRO A 106 -18.76 15.88 9.36
C PRO A 106 -18.84 17.22 10.09
N SER A 107 -18.47 17.26 11.36
CA SER A 107 -18.07 18.48 12.07
C SER A 107 -16.58 18.80 11.91
N GLY A 108 -15.82 17.94 11.23
CA GLY A 108 -14.41 18.11 10.90
C GLY A 108 -14.22 18.74 9.53
N THR A 109 -13.14 18.37 8.85
CA THR A 109 -12.82 18.89 7.51
C THR A 109 -13.36 17.96 6.44
N VAL A 110 -14.30 18.45 5.63
CA VAL A 110 -14.95 17.70 4.54
C VAL A 110 -14.45 18.22 3.19
N LEU A 111 -13.85 17.34 2.39
CA LEU A 111 -13.50 17.61 1.00
C LEU A 111 -14.51 16.92 0.08
N MET A 112 -15.30 17.72 -0.63
CA MET A 112 -16.28 17.23 -1.62
C MET A 112 -15.65 17.22 -3.01
N ALA A 113 -15.62 16.06 -3.66
CA ALA A 113 -15.27 15.91 -5.07
C ALA A 113 -16.53 16.19 -5.92
N MET A 114 -16.59 17.36 -6.54
CA MET A 114 -17.78 17.93 -7.23
C MET A 114 -17.77 17.69 -8.76
N GLY A 115 -17.01 16.71 -9.23
CA GLY A 115 -16.83 16.43 -10.66
C GLY A 115 -17.74 15.31 -11.15
N GLN A 116 -18.60 15.59 -12.13
CA GLN A 116 -19.41 14.59 -12.85
C GLN A 116 -18.61 13.96 -14.01
N PHE A 117 -17.41 13.48 -13.69
CA PHE A 117 -16.50 12.81 -14.60
C PHE A 117 -15.53 11.92 -13.81
N LYS A 118 -15.03 10.86 -14.46
CA LYS A 118 -14.02 9.95 -13.89
C LYS A 118 -12.72 10.69 -13.52
N HIS A 119 -12.34 10.64 -12.24
CA HIS A 119 -11.05 11.13 -11.77
C HIS A 119 -10.67 10.54 -10.40
N ASP A 120 -9.37 10.42 -10.13
CA ASP A 120 -8.85 10.14 -8.80
C ASP A 120 -8.64 11.45 -8.02
N PHE A 121 -8.93 11.47 -6.72
CA PHE A 121 -9.17 12.72 -6.00
C PHE A 121 -7.91 13.35 -5.37
N ILE A 122 -7.18 12.62 -4.53
CA ILE A 122 -5.95 13.10 -3.90
C ILE A 122 -4.78 12.24 -4.36
N HIS A 123 -3.73 12.89 -4.89
CA HIS A 123 -2.54 12.21 -5.40
C HIS A 123 -1.32 12.55 -4.57
N LEU A 124 -0.70 11.53 -3.98
CA LEU A 124 0.66 11.59 -3.46
C LEU A 124 1.55 10.94 -4.51
N ASN A 125 2.12 11.74 -5.40
CA ASN A 125 2.78 11.20 -6.58
C ASN A 125 4.02 11.99 -7.02
N GLY A 126 5.07 11.26 -7.38
CA GLY A 126 6.26 11.75 -8.07
C GLY A 126 6.05 12.00 -9.56
N LEU A 127 5.00 12.72 -9.96
CA LEU A 127 4.66 12.93 -11.37
C LEU A 127 5.78 13.63 -12.15
N LEU A 128 6.03 13.17 -13.38
CA LEU A 128 6.85 13.89 -14.36
C LEU A 128 6.14 15.17 -14.81
N ASP A 129 4.82 15.10 -15.03
CA ASP A 129 4.02 16.27 -15.35
C ASP A 129 3.46 16.96 -14.10
N THR A 130 4.17 18.01 -13.68
CA THR A 130 3.73 18.86 -12.56
C THR A 130 2.50 19.72 -12.86
N SER A 131 1.98 19.71 -14.09
CA SER A 131 0.77 20.43 -14.48
C SER A 131 -0.52 19.60 -14.33
N PHE A 132 -0.42 18.34 -13.89
CA PHE A 132 -1.58 17.47 -13.68
C PHE A 132 -2.65 18.09 -12.77
N GLN A 133 -3.89 18.03 -13.23
CA GLN A 133 -5.04 18.63 -12.52
C GLN A 133 -6.19 17.67 -12.26
N GLY A 134 -6.16 16.49 -12.88
CA GLY A 134 -7.29 15.55 -12.88
C GLY A 134 -8.58 16.18 -13.40
N THR A 135 -8.53 17.14 -14.33
CA THR A 135 -9.73 17.72 -14.97
C THR A 135 -10.03 17.01 -16.29
N PRO A 136 -11.26 17.08 -16.82
CA PRO A 136 -11.62 16.45 -18.09
C PRO A 136 -10.71 16.89 -19.24
N GLU A 137 -10.37 18.18 -19.31
CA GLU A 137 -9.52 18.72 -20.37
C GLU A 137 -8.10 18.17 -20.28
N TYR A 138 -7.60 17.94 -19.07
CA TYR A 138 -6.30 17.33 -18.86
C TYR A 138 -6.35 15.84 -19.22
N LEU A 139 -7.32 15.10 -18.68
CA LEU A 139 -7.44 13.65 -18.89
C LEU A 139 -7.71 13.30 -20.36
N ALA A 140 -8.52 14.08 -21.07
CA ALA A 140 -8.74 13.89 -22.51
C ALA A 140 -7.47 14.13 -23.35
N ARG A 141 -6.51 14.91 -22.83
CA ARG A 141 -5.28 15.27 -23.55
C ARG A 141 -4.08 14.38 -23.20
N TYR A 142 -4.04 13.89 -21.97
CA TYR A 142 -2.87 13.24 -21.39
C TYR A 142 -3.16 11.92 -20.65
N GLY A 143 -4.45 11.52 -20.55
CA GLY A 143 -4.85 10.21 -20.02
C GLY A 143 -4.14 9.09 -20.78
N GLY A 144 -3.71 8.05 -20.05
CA GLY A 144 -2.94 6.94 -20.61
C GLY A 144 -1.50 7.25 -21.04
N SER A 145 -1.03 8.51 -20.95
CA SER A 145 0.32 8.84 -21.41
C SER A 145 1.42 8.27 -20.48
N LYS A 146 2.57 7.90 -21.06
CA LYS A 146 3.79 7.52 -20.29
C LYS A 146 4.25 8.59 -19.29
N LEU A 147 3.84 9.84 -19.47
CA LEU A 147 4.11 10.95 -18.54
C LEU A 147 3.33 10.84 -17.22
N MET A 148 2.17 10.18 -17.26
CA MET A 148 1.28 9.98 -16.13
C MET A 148 1.55 8.66 -15.40
N ASN A 149 1.95 7.61 -16.13
CA ASN A 149 2.22 6.29 -15.57
C ASN A 149 3.49 5.68 -16.21
N PRO A 150 4.70 6.03 -15.74
CA PRO A 150 5.92 5.40 -16.23
C PRO A 150 5.93 3.92 -15.80
N LYS A 151 5.65 3.02 -16.75
CA LYS A 151 5.53 1.56 -16.55
C LYS A 151 6.80 0.91 -15.95
N ASP A 152 7.97 1.57 -16.07
CA ASP A 152 9.22 1.15 -15.42
C ASP A 152 10.06 2.38 -14.97
N PRO A 153 10.01 2.79 -13.70
CA PRO A 153 10.73 3.98 -13.25
C PRO A 153 12.22 3.72 -12.96
N TYR A 154 12.78 2.52 -13.25
CA TYR A 154 14.14 2.14 -12.88
C TYR A 154 15.13 2.29 -14.04
N VAL A 155 16.05 3.25 -13.93
CA VAL A 155 17.17 3.42 -14.88
C VAL A 155 18.40 2.68 -14.37
N ILE A 156 18.85 1.65 -15.08
CA ILE A 156 20.09 0.92 -14.74
C ILE A 156 21.29 1.88 -14.82
N GLN A 157 22.08 1.96 -13.75
CA GLN A 157 23.26 2.84 -13.68
C GLN A 157 24.57 2.16 -14.10
N ASP A 158 24.63 0.84 -13.97
CA ASP A 158 25.84 0.09 -14.23
C ASP A 158 26.03 -0.14 -15.74
N GLU A 159 27.27 -0.10 -16.23
CA GLU A 159 27.58 -0.47 -17.62
C GLU A 159 27.14 -1.91 -17.94
N HIS A 160 27.23 -2.78 -16.93
CA HIS A 160 26.76 -4.15 -16.97
C HIS A 160 26.07 -4.51 -15.64
N VAL A 161 24.93 -5.20 -15.76
CA VAL A 161 24.26 -5.78 -14.60
C VAL A 161 25.03 -7.00 -14.08
N THR A 162 24.97 -7.26 -12.77
CA THR A 162 25.48 -8.53 -12.22
C THR A 162 24.35 -9.55 -12.19
N TYR A 163 24.66 -10.81 -12.43
CA TYR A 163 23.73 -11.91 -12.19
C TYR A 163 23.92 -12.47 -10.79
N LEU A 164 22.87 -13.04 -10.23
CA LEU A 164 23.02 -13.97 -9.13
C LEU A 164 23.93 -15.13 -9.57
N ALA A 165 24.72 -15.65 -8.64
CA ALA A 165 25.47 -16.87 -8.90
C ALA A 165 24.51 -18.05 -9.13
N ASP A 166 25.01 -19.15 -9.69
CA ASP A 166 24.23 -20.36 -9.97
C ASP A 166 23.93 -21.16 -8.68
N GLU A 167 23.35 -20.49 -7.69
CA GLU A 167 22.97 -20.98 -6.38
C GLU A 167 21.51 -20.58 -6.11
N ASN A 168 20.73 -21.49 -5.51
CA ASN A 168 19.36 -21.19 -5.13
C ASN A 168 19.31 -20.16 -4.00
N VAL A 169 18.54 -19.09 -4.18
CA VAL A 169 18.27 -18.08 -3.15
C VAL A 169 16.87 -18.31 -2.57
N PRO A 170 16.74 -18.97 -1.40
CA PRO A 170 15.44 -19.22 -0.77
C PRO A 170 14.82 -17.95 -0.21
N VAL A 171 13.50 -17.99 -0.02
CA VAL A 171 12.75 -16.99 0.76
C VAL A 171 13.40 -16.82 2.13
N GLY A 172 13.51 -15.57 2.57
CA GLY A 172 14.16 -15.17 3.82
C GLY A 172 15.66 -14.90 3.70
N THR A 173 16.27 -15.19 2.53
CA THR A 173 17.69 -14.87 2.32
C THR A 173 17.93 -13.36 2.32
N LYS A 174 18.85 -12.88 3.18
CA LYS A 174 19.44 -11.52 3.08
C LYS A 174 20.75 -11.49 2.31
N ARG A 175 21.54 -12.56 2.37
CA ARG A 175 22.89 -12.62 1.79
C ARG A 175 22.83 -13.31 0.43
N VAL A 176 22.72 -12.52 -0.64
CA VAL A 176 22.58 -13.04 -2.00
C VAL A 176 23.94 -13.23 -2.66
N PRO A 177 24.19 -14.37 -3.32
CA PRO A 177 25.42 -14.60 -4.08
C PRO A 177 25.35 -13.91 -5.44
N VAL A 178 26.38 -13.17 -5.82
CA VAL A 178 26.46 -12.48 -7.12
C VAL A 178 27.74 -12.86 -7.87
N LYS A 179 27.67 -12.88 -9.20
CA LYS A 179 28.82 -13.20 -10.07
C LYS A 179 29.92 -12.14 -9.98
N ASP A 180 29.56 -10.88 -9.79
CA ASP A 180 30.50 -9.79 -9.56
C ASP A 180 29.99 -8.76 -8.54
N ILE A 181 30.86 -8.41 -7.59
CA ILE A 181 30.61 -7.40 -6.55
C ILE A 181 31.21 -6.02 -6.85
N SER A 182 31.95 -5.86 -7.96
CA SER A 182 32.77 -4.67 -8.23
C SER A 182 31.99 -3.34 -8.19
N ASN A 183 30.73 -3.36 -8.61
CA ASN A 183 29.85 -2.19 -8.69
C ASN A 183 29.07 -1.89 -7.40
N PHE A 184 29.12 -2.75 -6.37
CA PHE A 184 28.34 -2.53 -5.15
C PHE A 184 29.10 -1.82 -4.04
N LYS A 185 28.41 -0.90 -3.38
CA LYS A 185 28.91 -0.17 -2.23
C LYS A 185 27.93 -0.30 -1.07
N VAL A 186 28.46 -0.47 0.14
CA VAL A 186 27.64 -0.45 1.35
C VAL A 186 26.90 0.88 1.43
N GLY A 187 25.59 0.81 1.64
CA GLY A 187 24.69 1.95 1.70
C GLY A 187 23.98 2.28 0.39
N ALA A 188 24.39 1.72 -0.75
CA ALA A 188 23.71 1.91 -2.03
C ALA A 188 22.35 1.20 -2.06
N GLU A 189 21.40 1.77 -2.77
CA GLU A 189 20.17 1.06 -3.16
C GLU A 189 20.41 0.31 -4.46
N VAL A 190 19.83 -0.88 -4.54
CA VAL A 190 19.90 -1.79 -5.68
C VAL A 190 18.52 -2.35 -5.98
N VAL A 191 18.29 -2.72 -7.23
CA VAL A 191 17.19 -3.62 -7.59
C VAL A 191 17.74 -5.04 -7.60
N VAL A 192 17.01 -5.96 -6.96
CA VAL A 192 17.12 -7.39 -7.19
C VAL A 192 15.93 -7.80 -8.04
N GLU A 193 16.19 -8.14 -9.29
CA GLU A 193 15.19 -8.48 -10.29
C GLU A 193 15.17 -9.99 -10.53
N TYR A 194 13.99 -10.59 -10.49
CA TYR A 194 13.78 -11.98 -10.91
C TYR A 194 13.21 -12.00 -12.32
N ARG A 195 13.90 -12.71 -13.23
CA ARG A 195 13.48 -12.96 -14.61
C ARG A 195 13.14 -14.44 -14.77
N PRO A 196 11.85 -14.82 -14.83
CA PRO A 196 11.48 -16.23 -14.99
C PRO A 196 11.79 -16.75 -16.40
N LYS A 197 11.93 -18.08 -16.51
CA LYS A 197 11.99 -18.83 -17.76
C LYS A 197 10.66 -19.50 -18.07
N SER A 198 10.47 -19.93 -19.31
CA SER A 198 9.33 -20.77 -19.73
C SER A 198 9.19 -22.05 -18.88
N SER A 199 10.31 -22.61 -18.39
CA SER A 199 10.30 -23.76 -17.48
C SER A 199 9.59 -23.49 -16.15
N TRP A 200 9.57 -22.25 -15.68
CA TRP A 200 8.85 -21.84 -14.48
C TRP A 200 7.35 -21.69 -14.74
N ILE A 201 6.98 -21.05 -15.85
CA ILE A 201 5.59 -20.96 -16.29
C ILE A 201 4.99 -22.37 -16.45
N HIS A 202 5.73 -23.27 -17.10
CA HIS A 202 5.33 -24.67 -17.27
C HIS A 202 5.19 -25.42 -15.94
N LEU A 203 6.13 -25.19 -15.00
CA LEU A 203 6.07 -25.78 -13.66
C LEU A 203 4.78 -25.36 -12.93
N LEU A 204 4.38 -24.09 -13.06
CA LEU A 204 3.16 -23.57 -12.46
C LEU A 204 1.89 -24.04 -13.18
N GLY A 205 2.02 -24.53 -14.41
CA GLY A 205 0.92 -24.91 -15.30
C GLY A 205 0.20 -23.71 -15.93
N MET A 206 0.84 -22.54 -15.94
CA MET A 206 0.25 -21.29 -16.43
C MET A 206 0.42 -21.09 -17.94
N ASP A 207 1.07 -22.06 -18.60
CA ASP A 207 1.10 -22.26 -20.05
C ASP A 207 -0.10 -23.07 -20.56
N ARG A 208 -0.98 -23.52 -19.66
CA ARG A 208 -2.08 -24.46 -19.94
C ARG A 208 -3.33 -24.09 -19.12
N ILE A 209 -3.63 -22.81 -18.99
CA ILE A 209 -4.84 -22.36 -18.31
C ILE A 209 -6.05 -22.82 -19.14
N PRO A 210 -7.04 -23.52 -18.55
CA PRO A 210 -8.22 -23.94 -19.29
C PRO A 210 -8.97 -22.74 -19.87
N PRO A 211 -9.63 -22.83 -21.03
CA PRO A 211 -10.41 -21.73 -21.56
C PRO A 211 -11.61 -21.40 -20.66
N ARG A 212 -11.95 -20.11 -20.59
CA ARG A 212 -13.15 -19.61 -19.92
C ARG A 212 -14.42 -20.17 -20.59
N PRO A 213 -15.37 -20.77 -19.85
CA PRO A 213 -16.54 -21.45 -20.44
C PRO A 213 -17.43 -20.55 -21.32
N ASP A 214 -17.66 -19.31 -20.88
CA ASP A 214 -18.52 -18.30 -21.51
C ASP A 214 -17.79 -17.44 -22.54
N SER A 215 -16.46 -17.45 -22.57
CA SER A 215 -15.65 -16.69 -23.52
C SER A 215 -14.29 -17.35 -23.77
N PRO A 216 -14.25 -18.51 -24.47
CA PRO A 216 -13.04 -19.33 -24.57
C PRO A 216 -11.80 -18.62 -25.10
N GLY A 217 -11.99 -17.59 -25.95
CA GLY A 217 -10.91 -16.82 -26.56
C GLY A 217 -10.29 -15.74 -25.67
N ARG A 218 -10.88 -15.41 -24.50
CA ARG A 218 -10.35 -14.37 -23.61
C ARG A 218 -9.31 -14.88 -22.61
N THR A 219 -9.09 -16.19 -22.50
CA THR A 219 -8.10 -16.74 -21.58
C THR A 219 -6.71 -16.72 -22.20
N LEU A 220 -5.81 -15.95 -21.60
CA LEU A 220 -4.41 -15.84 -21.98
C LEU A 220 -3.54 -16.72 -21.07
N ASN A 221 -2.58 -17.42 -21.68
CA ASN A 221 -1.51 -18.10 -20.95
C ASN A 221 -0.41 -17.11 -20.58
N TRP A 222 0.30 -17.40 -19.51
CA TRP A 222 1.37 -16.54 -19.02
C TRP A 222 2.60 -16.64 -19.91
N ARG A 223 3.26 -15.51 -20.18
CA ARG A 223 4.58 -15.45 -20.83
C ARG A 223 5.65 -15.03 -19.83
N PRO A 224 6.88 -15.57 -19.89
CA PRO A 224 7.89 -15.29 -18.85
C PRO A 224 8.18 -13.80 -18.62
N HIS A 225 8.35 -13.00 -19.68
CA HIS A 225 8.70 -11.58 -19.54
C HIS A 225 7.69 -10.78 -18.69
N GLN A 226 6.39 -11.15 -18.74
CA GLN A 226 5.31 -10.52 -17.99
C GLN A 226 5.44 -10.69 -16.46
N TYR A 227 6.23 -11.67 -15.99
CA TYR A 227 6.37 -12.02 -14.57
C TYR A 227 7.73 -11.63 -13.99
N THR A 228 8.35 -10.61 -14.57
CA THR A 228 9.56 -9.99 -14.04
C THR A 228 9.23 -9.22 -12.76
N LEU A 229 9.82 -9.60 -11.63
CA LEU A 229 9.58 -8.96 -10.33
C LEU A 229 10.81 -8.23 -9.82
N ARG A 230 10.63 -6.98 -9.38
CA ARG A 230 11.72 -6.10 -8.91
C ARG A 230 11.59 -5.80 -7.42
N TYR A 231 12.66 -6.08 -6.69
CA TYR A 231 12.76 -5.81 -5.26
C TYR A 231 13.79 -4.73 -4.99
N VAL A 232 13.36 -3.56 -4.54
CA VAL A 232 14.29 -2.49 -4.13
C VAL A 232 14.87 -2.82 -2.76
N ARG A 233 16.19 -2.84 -2.63
CA ARG A 233 16.91 -3.21 -1.42
C ARG A 233 18.10 -2.27 -1.17
N LYS A 234 18.57 -2.25 0.07
CA LYS A 234 19.79 -1.52 0.45
C LYS A 234 20.92 -2.50 0.72
N VAL A 235 22.09 -2.23 0.18
CA VAL A 235 23.32 -3.00 0.42
C VAL A 235 23.85 -2.69 1.83
N MET A 236 23.92 -3.71 2.67
CA MET A 236 24.41 -3.64 4.05
C MET A 236 25.85 -4.15 4.20
N ALA A 237 26.26 -5.11 3.37
CA ALA A 237 27.62 -5.60 3.32
C ALA A 237 27.96 -6.11 1.92
N VAL A 238 29.24 -6.04 1.55
CA VAL A 238 29.78 -6.60 0.32
C VAL A 238 30.97 -7.47 0.69
N GLU A 239 30.92 -8.74 0.32
CA GLU A 239 31.91 -9.75 0.72
C GLU A 239 32.47 -10.46 -0.50
N LYS A 240 33.80 -10.48 -0.66
CA LYS A 240 34.42 -11.28 -1.71
C LYS A 240 34.32 -12.78 -1.34
N SER A 241 33.96 -13.61 -2.31
CA SER A 241 34.00 -15.06 -2.13
C SER A 241 35.44 -15.51 -1.95
N VAL A 242 35.74 -16.16 -0.82
CA VAL A 242 37.06 -16.75 -0.58
C VAL A 242 37.04 -18.16 -1.16
N PRO A 243 37.94 -18.50 -2.11
CA PRO A 243 38.04 -19.85 -2.62
C PRO A 243 38.27 -20.82 -1.46
N ARG A 244 37.42 -21.84 -1.31
CA ARG A 244 37.68 -22.91 -0.34
C ARG A 244 39.08 -23.46 -0.63
N PRO A 245 39.98 -23.59 0.37
CA PRO A 245 41.29 -24.15 0.13
C PRO A 245 41.12 -25.54 -0.49
N ARG A 246 41.69 -25.73 -1.68
CA ARG A 246 41.75 -27.03 -2.34
C ARG A 246 42.45 -27.98 -1.36
N ASN A 247 41.68 -28.80 -0.65
CA ASN A 247 42.24 -29.95 0.05
C ASN A 247 42.98 -30.76 -1.01
N LYS A 248 44.32 -30.74 -0.94
CA LYS A 248 45.17 -31.66 -1.70
C LYS A 248 44.71 -33.06 -1.32
N ARG A 249 43.86 -33.68 -2.15
CA ARG A 249 43.54 -35.09 -2.04
C ARG A 249 44.85 -35.84 -2.20
N ASN A 250 45.47 -36.21 -1.08
CA ASN A 250 46.44 -37.30 -1.07
C ASN A 250 45.70 -38.52 -1.65
N LYS A 251 46.14 -38.96 -2.83
CA LYS A 251 45.69 -40.20 -3.45
C LYS A 251 46.09 -41.36 -2.52
N VAL A 252 45.23 -41.70 -1.57
CA VAL A 252 45.25 -43.03 -0.94
C VAL A 252 44.42 -43.92 -1.85
N LYS A 253 45.08 -44.86 -2.52
CA LYS A 253 44.41 -45.94 -3.25
C LYS A 253 43.72 -46.85 -2.23
N THR A 254 42.39 -46.81 -2.16
CA THR A 254 41.61 -47.86 -1.50
C THR A 254 40.60 -48.45 -2.48
N ARG A 255 40.69 -49.78 -2.59
CA ARG A 255 39.95 -50.67 -3.47
C ARG A 255 38.53 -50.84 -2.92
N GLY A 256 37.52 -50.61 -3.78
CA GLY A 256 36.16 -51.17 -3.79
C GLY A 256 35.35 -51.29 -2.49
N GLN A 257 34.22 -50.57 -2.42
CA GLN A 257 32.87 -51.16 -2.34
C GLN A 257 31.81 -50.05 -2.36
N ALA A 258 30.84 -50.16 -3.26
CA ALA A 258 29.72 -49.26 -3.39
C ALA A 258 28.72 -49.47 -2.25
N THR A 259 28.41 -48.42 -1.50
CA THR A 259 27.18 -48.35 -0.68
C THR A 259 26.59 -46.94 -0.75
N SER A 260 25.26 -46.94 -0.89
CA SER A 260 24.35 -45.80 -1.05
C SER A 260 24.51 -44.73 0.04
N GLN A 261 24.60 -43.46 -0.39
CA GLN A 261 24.75 -42.31 0.49
C GLN A 261 23.37 -41.74 0.84
N LYS A 262 22.86 -42.09 2.04
CA LYS A 262 21.72 -41.40 2.67
C LYS A 262 22.10 -39.98 3.04
N SER A 263 21.18 -39.05 2.80
CA SER A 263 21.18 -37.65 3.23
C SER A 263 21.50 -37.52 4.72
N ARG A 264 22.53 -36.73 5.04
CA ARG A 264 22.87 -36.37 6.42
C ARG A 264 22.07 -35.13 6.83
N ARG A 265 21.26 -35.29 7.88
CA ARG A 265 20.65 -34.23 8.69
C ARG A 265 21.76 -33.34 9.27
N TYR A 266 21.60 -32.02 9.19
CA TYR A 266 22.39 -31.08 9.97
C TYR A 266 21.82 -31.03 11.39
N ILE A 267 22.66 -31.33 12.38
CA ILE A 267 22.40 -31.08 13.79
C ILE A 267 23.05 -29.72 14.08
N LEU A 268 22.24 -28.75 14.51
CA LEU A 268 22.71 -27.48 15.05
C LEU A 268 23.26 -27.73 16.46
N ASP A 269 24.57 -27.55 16.64
CA ASP A 269 25.17 -27.46 17.97
C ASP A 269 24.88 -26.06 18.53
N ALA A 270 23.94 -26.00 19.47
CA ALA A 270 23.71 -24.84 20.32
C ALA A 270 24.70 -24.89 21.49
N ASN A 271 25.62 -23.93 21.57
CA ASN A 271 26.18 -23.45 22.84
C ASN A 271 27.01 -22.18 22.63
N ALA A 272 26.51 -21.05 23.13
CA ALA A 272 27.18 -20.22 24.13
C ALA A 272 26.45 -18.88 24.25
N ASN A 273 25.63 -18.73 25.30
CA ASN A 273 25.69 -17.57 26.19
C ASN A 273 24.81 -17.86 27.42
N GLN A 274 25.50 -18.25 28.50
CA GLN A 274 24.97 -18.31 29.86
C GLN A 274 24.63 -16.89 30.33
N ILE A 275 23.40 -16.69 30.80
CA ILE A 275 23.09 -15.66 31.80
C ILE A 275 22.22 -16.35 32.87
N ASP A 276 22.60 -16.10 34.11
CA ASP A 276 22.21 -16.82 35.31
C ASP A 276 20.70 -16.86 35.58
N ARG A 277 20.25 -18.04 36.02
CA ARG A 277 18.92 -18.28 36.57
C ARG A 277 18.87 -17.80 38.03
N VAL A 278 17.87 -16.99 38.35
CA VAL A 278 17.40 -16.79 39.72
C VAL A 278 16.07 -17.53 39.86
N ASP A 279 15.99 -18.44 40.82
CA ASP A 279 14.79 -19.25 41.10
C ASP A 279 13.62 -18.40 41.64
N PRO A 280 12.36 -18.82 41.40
CA PRO A 280 11.17 -18.05 41.72
C PRO A 280 10.68 -18.24 43.16
N ILE A 281 10.29 -17.14 43.80
CA ILE A 281 9.48 -17.13 45.03
C ILE A 281 8.02 -17.34 44.61
N GLY A 282 7.41 -18.40 45.12
CA GLY A 282 6.02 -18.77 44.84
C GLY A 282 5.01 -17.93 45.61
N ILE A 283 3.81 -17.79 45.04
CA ILE A 283 2.57 -17.55 45.77
C ILE A 283 1.46 -18.36 45.12
N GLN A 284 0.87 -19.25 45.93
CA GLN A 284 -0.39 -19.96 45.72
C GLN A 284 -1.57 -19.06 46.09
N GLY A 285 -2.72 -19.25 45.44
CA GLY A 285 -4.03 -18.76 45.90
C GLY A 285 -4.93 -18.34 44.73
N LEU A 286 -5.86 -19.21 44.28
CA LEU A 286 -7.31 -19.15 44.58
C LEU A 286 -8.00 -17.94 43.90
N GLY A 287 -9.06 -18.08 43.09
CA GLY A 287 -9.93 -19.22 42.83
C GLY A 287 -10.85 -18.97 41.64
N PHE A 288 -11.61 -20.02 41.36
CA PHE A 288 -12.65 -20.18 40.35
C PHE A 288 -13.68 -19.03 40.34
N ILE A 289 -14.05 -18.59 39.14
CA ILE A 289 -15.39 -18.06 38.86
C ILE A 289 -15.83 -18.67 37.53
N GLU A 290 -16.93 -19.42 37.61
CA GLU A 290 -17.59 -20.15 36.55
C GLU A 290 -18.25 -19.23 35.52
N ASP A 291 -18.33 -19.77 34.31
CA ASP A 291 -19.10 -19.31 33.17
C ASP A 291 -20.56 -19.04 33.52
N THR A 292 -21.12 -17.96 32.95
CA THR A 292 -22.55 -17.87 32.68
C THR A 292 -22.75 -17.50 31.22
N GLU A 293 -23.29 -18.47 30.49
CA GLU A 293 -23.84 -18.39 29.14
C GLU A 293 -24.88 -17.26 29.02
N SER A 294 -24.88 -16.55 27.89
CA SER A 294 -26.08 -15.85 27.41
C SER A 294 -26.25 -16.09 25.91
N GLU A 295 -27.25 -16.90 25.59
CA GLU A 295 -27.73 -17.22 24.25
C GLU A 295 -28.24 -15.96 23.52
N TYR A 296 -27.89 -15.82 22.24
CA TYR A 296 -28.54 -14.89 21.32
C TYR A 296 -29.47 -15.68 20.38
N PRO A 297 -30.73 -15.28 20.19
CA PRO A 297 -31.68 -16.02 19.35
C PRO A 297 -31.44 -15.76 17.86
N LEU A 298 -31.33 -16.85 17.10
CA LEU A 298 -31.38 -16.89 15.64
C LEU A 298 -32.80 -16.55 15.16
N VAL A 299 -32.95 -15.44 14.43
CA VAL A 299 -34.15 -15.17 13.63
C VAL A 299 -33.78 -15.32 12.16
N SER A 300 -34.19 -16.44 11.59
CA SER A 300 -34.03 -16.76 10.17
C SER A 300 -35.25 -16.27 9.40
N ASP A 301 -35.11 -15.17 8.66
CA ASP A 301 -36.03 -14.83 7.57
C ASP A 301 -35.28 -14.98 6.24
N ARG A 302 -35.44 -16.15 5.65
CA ARG A 302 -35.02 -16.47 4.28
C ARG A 302 -36.01 -15.82 3.30
N MET A 303 -35.61 -14.77 2.60
CA MET A 303 -36.31 -14.36 1.37
C MET A 303 -35.78 -15.18 0.18
N PRO A 304 -36.64 -15.80 -0.64
CA PRO A 304 -36.24 -16.53 -1.83
C PRO A 304 -35.85 -15.57 -2.97
N ILE A 305 -34.64 -15.71 -3.50
CA ILE A 305 -34.18 -15.03 -4.71
C ILE A 305 -34.78 -15.77 -5.91
N ASN A 306 -35.72 -15.13 -6.60
CA ASN A 306 -36.24 -15.57 -7.90
C ASN A 306 -35.25 -15.14 -8.98
N VAL A 307 -34.60 -16.11 -9.63
CA VAL A 307 -33.84 -15.90 -10.86
C VAL A 307 -34.83 -15.92 -12.02
N ALA A 308 -35.19 -14.74 -12.52
CA ALA A 308 -35.85 -14.60 -13.81
C ALA A 308 -34.81 -14.13 -14.83
N ALA A 309 -34.50 -15.00 -15.78
CA ALA A 309 -33.77 -14.65 -16.99
C ALA A 309 -34.55 -13.59 -17.77
N LYS A 310 -33.87 -12.53 -18.19
CA LYS A 310 -34.29 -11.72 -19.32
C LYS A 310 -33.08 -11.39 -20.18
N ASP A 311 -33.37 -11.40 -21.46
CA ASP A 311 -32.45 -11.39 -22.58
C ASP A 311 -31.78 -10.03 -22.80
N GLU A 312 -30.60 -10.15 -23.41
CA GLU A 312 -29.72 -9.19 -24.08
C GLU A 312 -30.31 -7.83 -24.49
N GLU A 313 -29.53 -6.77 -24.25
CA GLU A 313 -29.31 -5.71 -25.24
C GLU A 313 -27.85 -5.26 -25.15
N ASP A 314 -27.18 -5.30 -26.30
CA ASP A 314 -25.79 -4.92 -26.55
C ASP A 314 -25.51 -3.51 -26.03
N MET A 315 -24.51 -3.36 -25.15
CA MET A 315 -23.83 -2.09 -24.95
C MET A 315 -22.35 -2.28 -25.29
N GLU A 316 -21.92 -1.50 -26.27
CA GLU A 316 -20.54 -1.34 -26.70
C GLU A 316 -19.69 -0.97 -25.46
N ASP A 317 -18.71 -1.83 -25.18
CA ASP A 317 -17.77 -1.67 -24.08
C ASP A 317 -16.90 -0.43 -24.31
N ASP A 318 -17.08 0.61 -23.47
CA ASP A 318 -16.16 1.74 -23.41
C ASP A 318 -14.84 1.29 -22.77
N ASP A 319 -13.75 1.56 -23.50
CA ASP A 319 -12.34 1.35 -23.14
C ASP A 319 -12.05 1.64 -21.66
N TYR A 320 -11.66 0.61 -20.91
CA TYR A 320 -11.08 0.77 -19.59
C TYR A 320 -9.64 0.31 -19.60
N ASP A 321 -8.77 1.25 -19.19
CA ASP A 321 -7.39 1.04 -18.74
C ASP A 321 -7.32 -0.08 -17.68
N ASP A 322 -7.40 -1.34 -18.11
CA ASP A 322 -6.56 -2.36 -17.52
C ASP A 322 -5.13 -1.86 -17.78
N ASP A 323 -4.41 -1.48 -16.73
CA ASP A 323 -2.95 -1.29 -16.76
C ASP A 323 -2.20 -2.57 -17.28
N ASP A 324 -2.94 -3.62 -17.67
CA ASP A 324 -2.51 -4.91 -18.18
C ASP A 324 -3.06 -5.28 -19.59
N GLU A 325 -3.97 -4.53 -20.24
CA GLU A 325 -4.34 -4.79 -21.65
C GLU A 325 -3.31 -4.21 -22.64
N ASP A 326 -2.47 -3.26 -22.20
CA ASP A 326 -1.36 -2.71 -22.99
C ASP A 326 -0.01 -3.43 -22.76
N ASP A 327 -0.01 -4.65 -22.19
CA ASP A 327 1.15 -5.56 -22.25
C ASP A 327 1.15 -6.38 -23.58
N ASP A 328 0.15 -6.15 -24.44
CA ASP A 328 -0.01 -6.74 -25.78
C ASP A 328 0.55 -5.84 -26.91
N ASP A 329 1.51 -4.95 -26.62
CA ASP A 329 2.32 -4.35 -27.69
C ASP A 329 3.11 -5.50 -28.36
N ASP A 330 2.60 -5.91 -29.52
CA ASP A 330 3.18 -6.81 -30.51
C ASP A 330 4.65 -6.47 -30.77
N VAL A 331 5.54 -7.04 -29.95
CA VAL A 331 6.85 -7.45 -30.42
C VAL A 331 6.71 -8.94 -30.69
N ASP A 332 6.39 -9.25 -31.95
CA ASP A 332 6.71 -10.53 -32.59
C ASP A 332 8.23 -10.75 -32.51
N ASP A 333 8.75 -11.04 -31.32
CA ASP A 333 9.98 -11.81 -31.15
C ASP A 333 9.54 -13.27 -30.93
N ASP A 334 8.82 -13.81 -31.92
CA ASP A 334 8.86 -15.23 -32.23
C ASP A 334 10.31 -15.56 -32.62
N ASP A 335 11.15 -15.77 -31.62
CA ASP A 335 12.33 -16.63 -31.62
C ASP A 335 12.95 -16.54 -30.22
N ASP A 336 12.31 -17.19 -29.23
CA ASP A 336 13.05 -17.81 -28.12
C ASP A 336 13.90 -18.94 -28.73
N GLU A 337 14.89 -18.57 -29.57
CA GLU A 337 16.10 -19.37 -29.61
C GLU A 337 16.62 -19.31 -28.17
N ASP A 338 16.61 -20.47 -27.52
CA ASP A 338 17.43 -20.76 -26.36
C ASP A 338 18.88 -20.38 -26.70
N GLU A 339 19.23 -19.10 -26.64
CA GLU A 339 20.61 -18.63 -26.50
C GLU A 339 20.99 -18.98 -25.06
N ASP A 340 21.12 -20.29 -24.84
CA ASP A 340 22.17 -20.87 -24.05
C ASP A 340 23.47 -20.29 -24.60
N GLY A 341 23.78 -19.05 -24.24
CA GLY A 341 25.11 -18.52 -24.25
C GLY A 341 25.92 -19.42 -23.35
N GLU A 342 26.38 -20.56 -23.88
CA GLU A 342 27.57 -21.24 -23.41
C GLU A 342 28.66 -20.19 -23.47
N ASP A 343 28.83 -19.48 -22.35
CA ASP A 343 30.02 -18.68 -22.07
C ASP A 343 31.19 -19.66 -22.01
N THR A 344 31.68 -19.99 -23.20
CA THR A 344 32.92 -20.73 -23.43
C THR A 344 34.15 -19.83 -23.24
N SER A 345 33.99 -18.61 -22.69
CA SER A 345 35.11 -17.80 -22.25
C SER A 345 35.47 -18.12 -20.80
N SER A 346 36.16 -19.24 -20.60
CA SER A 346 36.77 -19.57 -19.31
C SER A 346 37.89 -18.61 -18.86
N ASP A 347 37.97 -17.39 -19.40
CA ASP A 347 39.02 -16.39 -19.16
C ASP A 347 38.52 -14.94 -19.37
N ASN A 348 37.42 -14.51 -18.75
CA ASN A 348 37.17 -13.06 -18.55
C ASN A 348 37.79 -12.62 -17.20
N PRO A 349 38.92 -11.87 -17.17
CA PRO A 349 39.75 -11.73 -15.97
C PRO A 349 39.22 -10.79 -14.87
N LEU A 350 37.96 -10.36 -14.87
CA LEU A 350 37.54 -9.18 -14.09
C LEU A 350 36.31 -9.33 -13.18
N TRP A 351 35.53 -10.41 -13.29
CA TRP A 351 34.42 -10.64 -12.35
C TRP A 351 34.98 -10.97 -10.97
N VAL A 352 34.48 -10.32 -9.93
CA VAL A 352 34.84 -10.60 -8.54
C VAL A 352 33.66 -11.30 -7.86
N PRO A 353 33.59 -12.65 -7.86
CA PRO A 353 32.49 -13.35 -7.21
C PRO A 353 32.41 -13.02 -5.73
N GLY A 354 31.19 -12.88 -5.23
CA GLY A 354 30.98 -12.50 -3.85
C GLY A 354 29.53 -12.55 -3.42
N TYR A 355 29.26 -11.88 -2.31
CA TYR A 355 27.95 -11.81 -1.71
C TYR A 355 27.60 -10.36 -1.40
N VAL A 356 26.34 -10.03 -1.64
CA VAL A 356 25.73 -8.77 -1.24
C VAL A 356 24.75 -9.09 -0.12
N THR A 357 24.93 -8.50 1.05
CA THR A 357 23.95 -8.60 2.13
C THR A 357 22.95 -7.46 2.01
N LEU A 358 21.68 -7.80 1.92
CA LEU A 358 20.54 -6.89 1.79
C LEU A 358 19.96 -6.55 3.17
N ASP A 359 19.31 -5.40 3.26
CA ASP A 359 18.68 -4.92 4.49
C ASP A 359 17.40 -5.69 4.86
N ILE A 360 16.60 -6.02 3.84
CA ILE A 360 15.33 -6.75 3.94
C ILE A 360 15.49 -8.07 3.19
N PRO A 361 15.04 -9.20 3.77
CA PRO A 361 15.18 -10.48 3.09
C PRO A 361 14.34 -10.56 1.80
N MET A 362 14.71 -11.51 0.94
CA MET A 362 13.95 -11.82 -0.25
C MET A 362 12.67 -12.59 0.10
N VAL A 363 11.56 -12.27 -0.55
CA VAL A 363 10.24 -12.91 -0.30
C VAL A 363 9.83 -13.88 -1.41
N MET A 364 10.75 -14.15 -2.33
CA MET A 364 10.58 -15.07 -3.43
C MET A 364 11.81 -15.95 -3.54
N ASN A 365 11.58 -17.24 -3.81
CA ASN A 365 12.66 -18.16 -4.12
C ASN A 365 13.17 -17.90 -5.54
N MET A 366 14.48 -17.69 -5.70
CA MET A 366 15.13 -17.54 -7.00
C MET A 366 16.01 -18.76 -7.25
N ASP A 367 15.48 -19.69 -8.04
CA ASP A 367 16.13 -20.94 -8.41
C ASP A 367 16.66 -20.83 -9.85
N PRO A 368 17.99 -20.97 -10.09
CA PRO A 368 18.58 -20.81 -11.42
C PRO A 368 18.01 -21.76 -12.48
N LYS A 369 17.35 -22.87 -12.06
CA LYS A 369 16.64 -23.78 -12.96
C LYS A 369 15.42 -23.13 -13.64
N TYR A 370 14.79 -22.19 -12.95
CA TYR A 370 13.47 -21.65 -13.28
C TYR A 370 13.50 -20.17 -13.67
N GLY A 371 14.59 -19.48 -13.39
CA GLY A 371 14.75 -18.07 -13.71
C GLY A 371 16.16 -17.61 -13.38
N HIS A 372 16.52 -16.43 -13.85
CA HIS A 372 17.76 -15.78 -13.44
C HIS A 372 17.45 -14.58 -12.55
N GLY A 373 18.28 -14.39 -11.54
CA GLY A 373 18.26 -13.14 -10.77
C GLY A 373 19.31 -12.18 -11.30
N VAL A 374 18.95 -10.91 -11.38
CA VAL A 374 19.83 -9.82 -11.78
C VAL A 374 19.88 -8.81 -10.64
N VAL A 375 21.06 -8.28 -10.33
CA VAL A 375 21.24 -7.23 -9.32
C VAL A 375 21.96 -6.05 -9.96
N TYR A 376 21.45 -4.84 -9.76
CA TYR A 376 22.03 -3.64 -10.35
C TYR A 376 21.77 -2.40 -9.49
N ASN A 377 22.69 -1.44 -9.55
CA ASN A 377 22.45 -0.08 -9.09
C ASN A 377 21.49 0.61 -10.07
N PHE A 378 20.64 1.49 -9.55
CA PHE A 378 19.62 2.16 -10.35
C PHE A 378 19.46 3.63 -9.96
N ALA A 379 18.95 4.42 -10.89
CA ALA A 379 18.34 5.73 -10.65
C ALA A 379 16.83 5.63 -10.90
N ARG A 380 16.09 6.61 -10.39
CA ARG A 380 14.66 6.76 -10.70
C ARG A 380 14.50 7.75 -11.83
N GLU A 381 13.67 7.42 -12.82
CA GLU A 381 13.28 8.37 -13.89
C GLU A 381 12.48 9.54 -13.35
N THR A 382 11.66 9.27 -12.33
CA THR A 382 10.79 10.23 -11.69
C THR A 382 11.40 10.74 -10.38
N PRO A 383 11.12 12.01 -10.00
CA PRO A 383 11.31 12.43 -8.62
C PRO A 383 10.52 11.49 -7.71
N ILE A 384 11.10 11.06 -6.58
CA ILE A 384 10.40 10.27 -5.57
C ILE A 384 10.16 11.16 -4.35
N PRO A 385 8.97 11.77 -4.19
CA PRO A 385 8.63 12.49 -2.99
C PRO A 385 8.71 11.55 -1.79
N SER A 386 9.26 12.06 -0.69
CA SER A 386 9.34 11.32 0.57
C SER A 386 8.76 12.10 1.72
N ASP A 387 8.21 11.40 2.71
CA ASP A 387 7.58 12.00 3.88
C ASP A 387 6.40 12.92 3.50
N VAL A 388 5.57 12.45 2.57
CA VAL A 388 4.34 13.10 2.13
C VAL A 388 3.14 12.45 2.80
N GLY A 389 2.20 13.27 3.29
CA GLY A 389 1.07 12.78 4.09
C GLY A 389 -0.25 13.43 3.73
N VAL A 390 -1.32 12.65 3.86
CA VAL A 390 -2.70 13.13 3.90
C VAL A 390 -3.38 12.60 5.15
N GLU A 391 -3.99 13.50 5.95
CA GLU A 391 -4.44 13.12 7.28
C GLU A 391 -5.65 13.90 7.83
N ASN A 392 -6.47 13.20 8.63
CA ASN A 392 -7.55 13.78 9.45
C ASN A 392 -8.65 14.48 8.60
N LEU A 393 -9.18 13.77 7.60
CA LEU A 393 -10.08 14.31 6.57
C LEU A 393 -11.29 13.40 6.31
N ALA A 394 -12.45 14.01 6.10
CA ALA A 394 -13.60 13.36 5.48
C ALA A 394 -13.57 13.65 3.97
N LEU A 395 -13.69 12.62 3.14
CA LEU A 395 -13.75 12.71 1.68
C LEU A 395 -15.13 12.24 1.22
N TRP A 396 -15.75 13.00 0.32
CA TRP A 396 -17.07 12.71 -0.21
C TRP A 396 -17.09 12.87 -1.72
N SER A 397 -17.47 11.82 -2.45
CA SER A 397 -17.69 11.93 -3.90
C SER A 397 -19.14 12.30 -4.19
N GLU A 398 -19.36 13.38 -4.92
CA GLU A 398 -20.64 13.64 -5.57
C GLU A 398 -20.86 12.60 -6.67
N TYR A 399 -22.11 12.16 -6.86
CA TYR A 399 -22.51 11.17 -7.86
C TYR A 399 -23.96 11.44 -8.27
N ASP A 400 -24.45 10.85 -9.36
CA ASP A 400 -25.87 10.92 -9.72
C ASP A 400 -26.73 10.08 -8.75
N PRO A 401 -27.54 10.68 -7.87
CA PRO A 401 -28.34 9.94 -6.90
C PRO A 401 -29.44 9.08 -7.54
N SER A 402 -29.76 9.29 -8.82
CA SER A 402 -30.70 8.45 -9.57
C SER A 402 -30.06 7.18 -10.11
N ASN A 403 -28.72 7.09 -10.09
CA ASN A 403 -27.94 5.95 -10.58
C ASN A 403 -26.92 5.48 -9.54
N LEU A 404 -27.22 4.40 -8.81
CA LEU A 404 -26.27 3.80 -7.84
C LEU A 404 -25.10 3.05 -8.49
N GLU A 405 -25.09 2.98 -9.82
CA GLU A 405 -24.01 2.44 -10.64
C GLU A 405 -23.30 3.53 -11.44
N ASP A 406 -23.46 4.81 -11.05
CA ASP A 406 -22.71 5.92 -11.63
C ASP A 406 -21.20 5.67 -11.51
N GLU A 407 -20.45 5.95 -12.58
CA GLU A 407 -18.99 5.85 -12.62
C GLU A 407 -18.36 7.17 -13.09
N GLN A 408 -19.18 8.18 -13.37
CA GLN A 408 -18.77 9.53 -13.77
C GLN A 408 -18.56 10.41 -12.55
N HIS A 409 -17.73 9.94 -11.61
CA HIS A 409 -17.38 10.67 -10.40
C HIS A 409 -15.99 10.27 -9.85
N GLY A 410 -15.73 10.51 -8.57
CA GLY A 410 -14.47 10.15 -7.91
C GLY A 410 -14.22 8.65 -7.89
N TRP A 411 -13.10 8.23 -8.47
CA TRP A 411 -12.67 6.83 -8.55
C TRP A 411 -11.89 6.41 -7.30
N PHE A 412 -10.56 6.56 -7.26
CA PHE A 412 -9.81 6.38 -6.02
C PHE A 412 -9.85 7.67 -5.18
N ALA A 413 -10.22 7.53 -3.92
CA ALA A 413 -10.20 8.62 -2.96
C ALA A 413 -8.78 9.14 -2.71
N VAL A 414 -7.80 8.23 -2.61
CA VAL A 414 -6.38 8.57 -2.48
C VAL A 414 -5.51 7.64 -3.33
N MET A 415 -4.73 8.23 -4.22
CA MET A 415 -3.71 7.56 -5.03
C MET A 415 -2.32 7.85 -4.46
N ILE A 416 -1.55 6.81 -4.15
CA ILE A 416 -0.18 6.92 -3.64
C ILE A 416 0.74 6.17 -4.60
N ASP A 417 1.55 6.89 -5.38
CA ASP A 417 2.44 6.29 -6.37
C ASP A 417 3.79 7.02 -6.44
N ASN A 418 4.82 6.35 -6.98
CA ASN A 418 6.17 6.92 -7.17
C ASN A 418 6.68 7.73 -5.98
N CYS A 419 6.43 7.25 -4.76
CA CYS A 419 6.73 7.96 -3.53
C CYS A 419 7.19 7.01 -2.43
N GLU A 420 7.95 7.54 -1.46
CA GLU A 420 8.58 6.73 -0.41
C GLU A 420 8.34 7.27 0.99
N ASN A 421 8.12 6.41 1.98
CA ASN A 421 7.83 6.85 3.34
C ASN A 421 6.61 7.82 3.38
N CYS A 422 5.53 7.46 2.72
CA CYS A 422 4.32 8.26 2.66
C CYS A 422 3.20 7.67 3.53
N TRP A 423 2.18 8.46 3.83
CA TRP A 423 1.05 7.96 4.61
C TRP A 423 -0.30 8.57 4.23
N ALA A 424 -1.33 7.75 4.46
CA ALA A 424 -2.71 8.18 4.57
C ALA A 424 -3.21 7.74 5.96
N THR A 425 -3.66 8.67 6.79
CA THR A 425 -4.12 8.35 8.14
C THR A 425 -5.38 9.08 8.52
N ASP A 426 -6.28 8.41 9.23
CA ASP A 426 -7.51 9.04 9.75
C ASP A 426 -8.34 9.69 8.64
N ILE A 427 -8.65 8.88 7.61
CA ILE A 427 -9.44 9.30 6.44
C ILE A 427 -10.73 8.51 6.40
N LYS A 428 -11.86 9.22 6.27
CA LYS A 428 -13.16 8.62 5.98
C LYS A 428 -13.61 9.00 4.59
N ALA A 429 -13.57 8.07 3.64
CA ALA A 429 -13.99 8.30 2.27
C ALA A 429 -15.32 7.61 1.97
N THR A 430 -16.26 8.32 1.34
CA THR A 430 -17.56 7.74 0.98
C THR A 430 -17.96 8.05 -0.45
N ASN A 431 -18.75 7.15 -1.06
CA ASN A 431 -19.28 7.20 -2.42
C ASN A 431 -18.26 7.03 -3.54
N PHE A 432 -16.96 7.04 -3.26
CA PHE A 432 -15.94 6.77 -4.27
C PHE A 432 -16.09 5.36 -4.87
N VAL A 433 -15.78 5.20 -6.16
CA VAL A 433 -15.77 3.87 -6.81
C VAL A 433 -14.84 2.91 -6.06
N SER A 434 -13.69 3.42 -5.62
CA SER A 434 -12.64 2.68 -4.92
C SER A 434 -12.02 3.52 -3.80
N GLY A 435 -11.23 2.89 -2.93
CA GLY A 435 -10.68 3.55 -1.74
C GLY A 435 -9.29 4.14 -1.95
N ILE A 436 -8.30 3.54 -1.30
CA ILE A 436 -6.91 3.99 -1.28
C ILE A 436 -6.03 2.98 -2.02
N LYS A 437 -5.26 3.45 -2.99
CA LYS A 437 -4.29 2.64 -3.77
C LYS A 437 -2.86 3.05 -3.45
N ALA A 438 -2.03 2.08 -3.08
CA ALA A 438 -0.58 2.22 -3.05
C ALA A 438 0.00 1.51 -4.29
N ALA A 439 0.24 2.28 -5.36
CA ALA A 439 0.62 1.78 -6.67
C ALA A 439 2.10 1.32 -6.74
N SER A 440 2.49 0.74 -7.88
CA SER A 440 3.73 -0.02 -8.08
C SER A 440 5.02 0.77 -7.83
N GLY A 441 5.01 2.09 -8.05
CA GLY A 441 6.16 2.96 -7.80
C GLY A 441 6.38 3.29 -6.32
N SER A 442 5.41 2.98 -5.45
CA SER A 442 5.43 3.35 -4.03
C SER A 442 6.19 2.36 -3.14
N LYS A 443 6.83 2.88 -2.08
CA LYS A 443 7.55 2.06 -1.10
C LYS A 443 7.50 2.62 0.32
N HIS A 444 7.41 1.74 1.33
CA HIS A 444 7.30 2.14 2.75
C HIS A 444 6.09 3.04 3.02
N VAL A 445 4.93 2.69 2.48
CA VAL A 445 3.67 3.42 2.70
C VAL A 445 2.95 2.89 3.94
N THR A 446 2.36 3.77 4.75
CA THR A 446 1.41 3.38 5.80
C THR A 446 0.03 3.97 5.51
N ILE A 447 -0.96 3.09 5.43
CA ILE A 447 -2.39 3.42 5.44
C ILE A 447 -2.91 2.98 6.80
N GLN A 448 -3.41 3.90 7.62
CA GLN A 448 -3.89 3.55 8.95
C GLN A 448 -5.15 4.29 9.35
N ASP A 449 -6.01 3.66 10.14
CA ASP A 449 -7.19 4.31 10.74
C ASP A 449 -8.11 4.94 9.68
N CYS A 450 -8.22 4.30 8.51
CA CYS A 450 -9.06 4.79 7.41
C CYS A 450 -10.35 3.97 7.31
N GLU A 451 -11.42 4.60 6.83
CA GLU A 451 -12.72 3.96 6.55
C GLU A 451 -13.16 4.29 5.12
N ILE A 452 -13.45 3.27 4.31
CA ILE A 452 -13.98 3.42 2.95
C ILE A 452 -15.40 2.85 2.92
N LEU A 453 -16.37 3.72 2.66
CA LEU A 453 -17.78 3.41 2.86
C LEU A 453 -18.57 3.57 1.57
N GLU A 454 -19.61 2.75 1.44
CA GLU A 454 -20.72 2.92 0.49
C GLU A 454 -20.28 3.32 -0.94
N PRO A 455 -19.44 2.51 -1.62
CA PRO A 455 -18.99 2.82 -2.97
C PRO A 455 -20.16 2.85 -3.97
N ILE A 456 -20.14 3.83 -4.86
CA ILE A 456 -21.04 3.96 -6.01
C ILE A 456 -20.26 3.51 -7.25
N SER A 457 -20.78 2.49 -7.93
CA SER A 457 -20.25 1.90 -9.17
C SER A 457 -21.04 0.64 -9.52
N LEU A 458 -20.80 0.07 -10.69
CA LEU A 458 -21.20 -1.32 -10.97
C LEU A 458 -20.64 -2.26 -9.89
N ARG A 459 -21.54 -3.07 -9.29
CA ARG A 459 -21.21 -3.79 -8.04
C ARG A 459 -20.31 -5.01 -8.26
N ARG A 460 -20.44 -5.71 -9.39
CA ARG A 460 -19.79 -7.01 -9.62
C ARG A 460 -18.70 -6.97 -10.68
N GLU A 461 -18.59 -5.87 -11.40
CA GLU A 461 -17.65 -5.73 -12.50
C GLU A 461 -16.20 -5.55 -12.01
N GLY A 462 -15.27 -6.09 -12.80
CA GLY A 462 -13.84 -5.98 -12.55
C GLY A 462 -13.36 -4.52 -12.58
N GLY A 463 -12.29 -4.21 -11.86
CA GLY A 463 -11.68 -2.87 -11.84
C GLY A 463 -12.31 -1.88 -10.85
N ARG A 464 -13.47 -2.20 -10.25
CA ARG A 464 -14.17 -1.32 -9.30
C ARG A 464 -14.15 -1.86 -7.87
N ARG A 465 -14.44 -0.98 -6.91
CA ARG A 465 -14.65 -1.32 -5.48
C ARG A 465 -13.44 -2.01 -4.86
N TYR A 466 -12.25 -1.47 -5.17
CA TYR A 466 -10.97 -1.86 -4.58
C TYR A 466 -10.65 -0.92 -3.42
N MET A 467 -10.91 -1.37 -2.19
CA MET A 467 -10.90 -0.45 -1.02
C MET A 467 -9.50 -0.14 -0.53
N TYR A 468 -8.67 -1.16 -0.34
CA TYR A 468 -7.27 -1.03 0.01
C TYR A 468 -6.43 -1.86 -0.95
N MET A 469 -6.04 -1.22 -2.06
CA MET A 469 -5.28 -1.85 -3.13
C MET A 469 -3.78 -1.61 -2.94
N VAL A 470 -3.00 -2.70 -2.89
CA VAL A 470 -1.54 -2.63 -2.76
C VAL A 470 -0.87 -3.23 -3.99
N GLN A 471 -0.06 -2.43 -4.68
CA GLN A 471 0.84 -2.83 -5.76
C GLN A 471 2.29 -2.41 -5.50
N GLY A 472 2.52 -1.51 -4.53
CA GLY A 472 3.85 -1.11 -4.07
C GLY A 472 4.55 -2.15 -3.19
N GLN A 473 5.68 -1.74 -2.60
CA GLN A 473 6.54 -2.60 -1.77
C GLN A 473 6.63 -2.09 -0.33
N MET A 474 6.66 -2.99 0.66
CA MET A 474 6.75 -2.63 2.09
C MET A 474 5.60 -1.72 2.52
N VAL A 475 4.40 -1.95 1.98
CA VAL A 475 3.17 -1.24 2.34
C VAL A 475 2.55 -1.89 3.59
N LEU A 476 2.09 -1.05 4.51
CA LEU A 476 1.38 -1.45 5.72
C LEU A 476 -0.01 -0.82 5.73
N VAL A 477 -1.05 -1.66 5.68
CA VAL A 477 -2.46 -1.28 5.90
C VAL A 477 -2.85 -1.76 7.28
N LYS A 478 -3.31 -0.87 8.17
CA LYS A 478 -3.68 -1.27 9.54
C LYS A 478 -4.88 -0.55 10.11
N ARG A 479 -5.72 -1.25 10.88
CA ARG A 479 -6.91 -0.67 11.54
C ARG A 479 -7.82 0.06 10.56
N CYS A 480 -8.02 -0.56 9.41
CA CYS A 480 -8.83 -0.03 8.33
C CYS A 480 -10.17 -0.74 8.27
N PHE A 481 -11.18 -0.05 7.74
CA PHE A 481 -12.54 -0.56 7.61
C PHE A 481 -13.13 -0.33 6.22
N ALA A 482 -13.82 -1.33 5.68
CA ALA A 482 -14.45 -1.25 4.37
C ALA A 482 -15.88 -1.82 4.36
N THR A 483 -16.75 -1.24 3.53
CA THR A 483 -18.10 -1.80 3.27
C THR A 483 -18.36 -2.00 1.79
N ASP A 484 -19.13 -3.05 1.46
CA ASP A 484 -19.73 -3.24 0.13
C ASP A 484 -18.69 -3.28 -1.02
N ALA A 485 -17.49 -3.75 -0.68
CA ALA A 485 -16.37 -3.91 -1.60
C ALA A 485 -16.62 -5.01 -2.62
N ARG A 486 -15.86 -4.96 -3.73
CA ARG A 486 -15.55 -6.17 -4.50
C ARG A 486 -14.34 -6.83 -3.87
N HIS A 487 -13.24 -6.10 -3.75
CA HIS A 487 -12.04 -6.52 -3.00
C HIS A 487 -11.70 -5.48 -1.94
N ASP A 488 -11.75 -5.86 -0.67
CA ASP A 488 -11.50 -4.94 0.45
C ASP A 488 -10.00 -4.79 0.78
N PHE A 489 -9.31 -5.89 1.10
CA PHE A 489 -7.89 -5.92 1.46
C PHE A 489 -7.13 -6.79 0.48
N MET A 490 -6.54 -6.16 -0.54
CA MET A 490 -6.04 -6.91 -1.70
C MET A 490 -4.71 -6.40 -2.25
N THR A 491 -3.92 -7.31 -2.81
CA THR A 491 -2.74 -6.97 -3.62
C THR A 491 -3.01 -7.17 -5.10
N GLY A 492 -2.62 -6.22 -5.96
CA GLY A 492 -2.86 -6.29 -7.41
C GLY A 492 -1.89 -7.21 -8.15
N ALA A 493 -2.01 -7.31 -9.47
CA ALA A 493 -1.12 -8.14 -10.29
C ALA A 493 0.36 -7.81 -10.05
N LYS A 494 1.22 -8.83 -10.12
CA LYS A 494 2.68 -8.72 -10.17
C LYS A 494 3.27 -7.93 -8.98
N THR A 495 2.60 -7.94 -7.83
CA THR A 495 2.98 -7.14 -6.66
C THR A 495 4.16 -7.77 -5.88
N PRO A 496 5.31 -7.09 -5.77
CA PRO A 496 6.44 -7.57 -4.97
C PRO A 496 6.28 -7.23 -3.49
N GLY A 497 6.48 -8.23 -2.63
CA GLY A 497 6.46 -8.03 -1.17
C GLY A 497 7.81 -7.63 -0.54
N PRO A 498 7.86 -7.56 0.80
CA PRO A 498 6.75 -7.87 1.71
C PRO A 498 5.70 -6.76 1.78
N ASN A 499 4.44 -7.12 1.93
CA ASN A 499 3.32 -6.19 2.18
C ASN A 499 2.45 -6.73 3.33
N VAL A 500 1.82 -5.85 4.11
CA VAL A 500 1.12 -6.25 5.34
C VAL A 500 -0.25 -5.60 5.43
N PHE A 501 -1.27 -6.41 5.70
CA PHE A 501 -2.58 -5.99 6.17
C PHE A 501 -2.73 -6.50 7.61
N VAL A 502 -3.03 -5.61 8.57
CA VAL A 502 -3.13 -6.00 9.98
C VAL A 502 -4.26 -5.32 10.76
N ASP A 503 -5.00 -6.09 11.56
CA ASP A 503 -6.07 -5.61 12.44
C ASP A 503 -7.17 -4.79 11.71
N SER A 504 -7.63 -5.28 10.55
CA SER A 504 -8.61 -4.57 9.69
C SER A 504 -9.85 -5.44 9.40
N GLU A 505 -10.96 -4.80 9.05
CA GLU A 505 -12.27 -5.44 8.93
C GLU A 505 -13.02 -4.94 7.69
N GLY A 506 -13.55 -5.86 6.90
CA GLY A 506 -14.40 -5.57 5.75
C GLY A 506 -15.72 -6.33 5.88
N ILE A 507 -16.84 -5.66 5.54
CA ILE A 507 -18.16 -6.27 5.62
C ILE A 507 -18.91 -6.14 4.30
N ARG A 508 -19.75 -7.13 4.00
CA ARG A 508 -20.58 -7.20 2.78
C ARG A 508 -19.77 -7.08 1.48
N ALA A 509 -18.49 -7.45 1.51
CA ALA A 509 -17.72 -7.63 0.29
C ALA A 509 -18.41 -8.70 -0.57
N ASN A 510 -18.37 -8.56 -1.89
CA ASN A 510 -18.99 -9.53 -2.80
C ASN A 510 -17.98 -10.42 -3.53
N ASN A 511 -16.70 -10.25 -3.23
CA ASN A 511 -15.61 -11.06 -3.73
C ASN A 511 -14.45 -11.05 -2.71
N ASP A 512 -13.37 -11.74 -3.03
CA ASP A 512 -12.38 -12.15 -2.04
C ASP A 512 -11.39 -11.08 -1.61
N ALA A 513 -11.16 -10.96 -0.30
CA ALA A 513 -9.92 -10.46 0.27
C ALA A 513 -8.76 -11.41 -0.09
N GLY A 514 -7.54 -10.88 -0.10
CA GLY A 514 -6.35 -11.64 -0.45
C GLY A 514 -5.70 -11.16 -1.76
N PRO A 515 -4.72 -11.91 -2.29
CA PRO A 515 -4.11 -11.54 -3.55
C PRO A 515 -5.11 -11.63 -4.70
N HIS A 516 -5.25 -10.54 -5.43
CA HIS A 516 -6.03 -10.46 -6.65
C HIS A 516 -5.10 -10.55 -7.87
N ASP A 517 -5.67 -10.98 -8.99
CA ASP A 517 -5.01 -11.06 -10.28
C ASP A 517 -3.86 -12.09 -10.34
N ARG A 518 -2.74 -11.77 -11.00
CA ARG A 518 -1.63 -12.68 -11.26
C ARG A 518 -0.44 -12.43 -10.35
N TRP A 519 0.05 -13.49 -9.70
CA TRP A 519 1.37 -13.65 -9.08
C TRP A 519 1.90 -12.52 -8.18
N THR A 520 1.35 -12.42 -6.98
CA THR A 520 1.93 -11.59 -5.90
C THR A 520 2.81 -12.40 -4.95
N THR A 521 3.76 -11.75 -4.27
CA THR A 521 4.68 -12.45 -3.37
C THR A 521 4.76 -11.84 -1.98
N GLY A 522 4.82 -12.67 -0.94
CA GLY A 522 5.31 -12.25 0.37
C GLY A 522 4.39 -11.35 1.19
N SER A 523 3.08 -11.41 1.00
CA SER A 523 2.12 -10.65 1.82
C SER A 523 1.76 -11.35 3.13
N LEU A 524 1.59 -10.56 4.20
CA LEU A 524 1.01 -10.96 5.47
C LEU A 524 -0.40 -10.40 5.60
N TYR A 525 -1.35 -11.26 5.89
CA TYR A 525 -2.67 -10.89 6.38
C TYR A 525 -2.75 -11.33 7.84
N ASP A 526 -2.98 -10.39 8.75
CA ASP A 526 -2.86 -10.61 10.20
C ASP A 526 -4.07 -10.01 10.94
N ASN A 527 -4.91 -10.83 11.57
CA ASN A 527 -6.18 -10.37 12.17
C ASN A 527 -7.06 -9.58 11.18
N ILE A 528 -7.22 -10.12 9.96
CA ILE A 528 -8.15 -9.57 8.96
C ILE A 528 -9.48 -10.31 9.03
N HIS A 529 -10.58 -9.57 9.02
CA HIS A 529 -11.92 -10.11 8.77
C HIS A 529 -12.45 -9.56 7.45
N SER A 530 -13.06 -10.42 6.63
CA SER A 530 -13.76 -10.05 5.39
C SER A 530 -15.01 -10.92 5.22
N TYR A 531 -15.85 -10.61 4.23
CA TYR A 531 -16.94 -11.51 3.85
C TYR A 531 -16.41 -12.76 3.15
N ASP A 532 -15.46 -12.61 2.22
CA ASP A 532 -14.81 -13.67 1.47
C ASP A 532 -13.28 -13.49 1.54
N PHE A 533 -12.52 -14.58 1.61
CA PHE A 533 -11.06 -14.52 1.74
C PHE A 533 -10.42 -15.72 1.04
N ASN A 534 -9.56 -15.48 0.04
CA ASN A 534 -8.88 -16.57 -0.65
C ASN A 534 -7.41 -16.27 -0.96
N VAL A 535 -6.60 -17.33 -1.01
CA VAL A 535 -5.27 -17.35 -1.62
C VAL A 535 -5.23 -18.56 -2.53
N ARG A 536 -5.50 -18.40 -3.83
CA ARG A 536 -5.83 -19.52 -4.71
C ARG A 536 -5.32 -19.40 -6.13
N ASN A 537 -5.40 -20.51 -6.86
CA ASN A 537 -5.40 -20.51 -8.31
C ASN A 537 -6.79 -20.08 -8.81
N ARG A 538 -6.83 -18.95 -9.51
CA ARG A 538 -8.03 -18.34 -10.12
C ARG A 538 -8.25 -18.80 -11.55
N GLY A 539 -7.29 -19.53 -12.14
CA GLY A 539 -7.41 -20.15 -13.46
C GLY A 539 -7.83 -19.17 -14.55
N TRP A 540 -8.94 -19.46 -15.22
CA TRP A 540 -9.43 -18.68 -16.36
C TRP A 540 -10.11 -17.37 -15.99
N MET A 541 -10.34 -17.09 -14.70
CA MET A 541 -10.96 -15.84 -14.24
C MET A 541 -10.22 -14.61 -14.81
N GLY A 542 -10.97 -13.54 -15.08
CA GLY A 542 -10.46 -12.40 -15.86
C GLY A 542 -10.04 -12.86 -17.26
N SER A 543 -8.83 -12.50 -17.66
CA SER A 543 -8.18 -12.92 -18.91
C SER A 543 -7.15 -14.03 -18.70
N GLY A 544 -7.31 -14.89 -17.69
CA GLY A 544 -6.32 -15.93 -17.33
C GLY A 544 -5.46 -15.55 -16.13
N GLN A 545 -6.11 -15.21 -15.02
CA GLN A 545 -5.43 -14.76 -13.80
C GLN A 545 -4.53 -15.81 -13.15
N GLY A 546 -4.81 -17.11 -13.30
CA GLY A 546 -3.93 -18.16 -12.83
C GLY A 546 -3.62 -18.12 -11.32
N TRP A 547 -2.37 -18.38 -10.93
CA TRP A 547 -1.96 -18.30 -9.52
C TRP A 547 -1.92 -16.86 -9.02
N ALA A 548 -2.79 -16.51 -8.06
CA ALA A 548 -2.87 -15.14 -7.56
C ALA A 548 -1.70 -14.73 -6.68
N GLY A 549 -1.10 -15.66 -5.95
CA GLY A 549 0.08 -15.34 -5.15
C GLY A 549 0.74 -16.49 -4.43
N ALA A 550 1.94 -16.20 -3.94
CA ALA A 550 2.89 -17.14 -3.38
C ALA A 550 3.59 -16.58 -2.14
N PHE A 551 4.02 -17.48 -1.25
CA PHE A 551 4.78 -17.15 -0.04
C PHE A 551 4.02 -16.22 0.93
N HIS A 552 2.69 -16.32 0.95
CA HIS A 552 1.84 -15.57 1.85
C HIS A 552 1.75 -16.21 3.23
N VAL A 553 1.44 -15.37 4.22
CA VAL A 553 1.04 -15.82 5.55
C VAL A 553 -0.33 -15.22 5.87
N VAL A 554 -1.30 -16.08 6.16
CA VAL A 554 -2.62 -15.74 6.68
C VAL A 554 -2.61 -16.13 8.15
N TYR A 555 -2.70 -15.14 9.04
CA TYR A 555 -2.52 -15.31 10.48
C TYR A 555 -3.73 -14.75 11.21
N ARG A 556 -4.50 -15.62 11.89
CA ARG A 556 -5.68 -15.24 12.68
C ARG A 556 -6.75 -14.47 11.89
N CYS A 557 -6.83 -14.72 10.59
CA CYS A 557 -7.85 -14.12 9.73
C CYS A 557 -9.17 -14.90 9.84
N SER A 558 -10.24 -14.30 9.32
CA SER A 558 -11.57 -14.90 9.27
C SER A 558 -12.36 -14.42 8.06
N ALA A 559 -13.32 -15.24 7.64
CA ALA A 559 -14.30 -14.87 6.63
C ALA A 559 -15.70 -15.39 6.96
N ASP A 560 -16.72 -14.71 6.43
CA ASP A 560 -18.13 -15.10 6.58
C ASP A 560 -18.51 -16.30 5.71
N ILE A 561 -17.81 -16.52 4.59
CA ILE A 561 -18.06 -17.62 3.66
C ILE A 561 -16.84 -18.53 3.45
N ASP A 562 -17.10 -19.65 2.80
CA ASP A 562 -16.12 -20.69 2.48
C ASP A 562 -14.87 -20.16 1.78
N SER A 563 -13.74 -20.31 2.43
CA SER A 563 -12.44 -19.80 1.99
C SER A 563 -11.58 -20.88 1.34
N LYS A 564 -10.72 -20.48 0.39
CA LYS A 564 -9.85 -21.38 -0.38
C LYS A 564 -8.40 -20.93 -0.27
N PHE A 565 -7.55 -21.84 0.23
CA PHE A 565 -6.12 -21.61 0.37
C PHE A 565 -5.32 -22.72 -0.32
N GLN A 566 -4.53 -22.32 -1.32
CA GLN A 566 -3.69 -23.21 -2.13
C GLN A 566 -2.25 -22.68 -2.17
N SER A 567 -1.30 -23.56 -2.44
CA SER A 567 0.10 -23.21 -2.71
C SER A 567 0.46 -23.50 -4.16
N PRO A 568 1.09 -22.53 -4.86
CA PRO A 568 1.73 -22.82 -6.13
C PRO A 568 2.86 -23.85 -5.97
N PRO A 569 3.20 -24.61 -7.02
CA PRO A 569 4.36 -25.51 -7.01
C PRO A 569 5.64 -24.82 -6.52
N ARG A 570 6.36 -25.45 -5.58
CA ARG A 570 7.59 -24.94 -4.93
C ARG A 570 7.41 -23.66 -4.09
N ALA A 571 6.19 -23.20 -3.90
CA ALA A 571 5.85 -22.16 -2.94
C ALA A 571 5.07 -22.74 -1.77
N THR A 572 5.04 -22.01 -0.65
CA THR A 572 4.20 -22.38 0.49
C THR A 572 3.48 -21.15 0.97
N ASN A 573 2.14 -21.18 0.87
CA ASN A 573 1.28 -20.26 1.57
C ASN A 573 0.94 -20.88 2.93
N TRP A 574 1.11 -20.11 3.99
CA TRP A 574 0.86 -20.54 5.37
C TRP A 574 -0.47 -19.97 5.85
N VAL A 575 -1.30 -20.82 6.46
CA VAL A 575 -2.58 -20.45 7.07
C VAL A 575 -2.54 -20.89 8.53
N ILE A 576 -2.67 -19.94 9.46
CA ILE A 576 -2.41 -20.17 10.89
C ILE A 576 -3.55 -19.59 11.73
N ASP A 577 -4.21 -20.41 12.55
CA ASP A 577 -5.36 -20.04 13.40
C ASP A 577 -6.48 -19.35 12.60
N TYR A 578 -6.81 -19.88 11.42
CA TYR A 578 -7.85 -19.31 10.56
C TYR A 578 -9.25 -19.63 11.11
N ARG A 579 -10.14 -18.64 11.14
CA ARG A 579 -11.50 -18.80 11.65
C ARG A 579 -12.51 -18.63 10.53
N GLY A 580 -13.01 -19.75 10.02
CA GLY A 580 -14.00 -19.77 8.97
C GLY A 580 -14.19 -21.18 8.46
N THR A 581 -15.11 -21.35 7.54
CA THR A 581 -15.27 -22.61 6.83
C THR A 581 -14.29 -22.68 5.66
N LEU A 582 -13.73 -23.86 5.43
CA LEU A 582 -12.90 -24.12 4.26
C LEU A 582 -13.80 -24.69 3.16
N GLY A 583 -13.78 -24.06 1.99
CA GLY A 583 -14.53 -24.52 0.84
C GLY A 583 -14.02 -25.87 0.29
N GLU A 584 -14.78 -26.46 -0.63
CA GLU A 584 -14.41 -27.74 -1.25
C GLU A 584 -13.01 -27.72 -1.88
N LYS A 585 -12.23 -28.75 -1.54
CA LYS A 585 -10.83 -28.96 -1.93
C LYS A 585 -10.66 -29.22 -3.43
N SER A 586 -11.68 -29.77 -4.09
CA SER A 586 -11.76 -29.89 -5.55
C SER A 586 -12.21 -28.56 -6.14
N VAL A 587 -11.37 -27.54 -5.99
CA VAL A 587 -11.62 -26.26 -6.65
C VAL A 587 -11.60 -26.45 -8.17
N GLU A 588 -12.22 -25.51 -8.86
CA GLU A 588 -12.28 -25.42 -10.33
C GLU A 588 -10.91 -25.57 -11.03
N PHE A 589 -9.81 -25.23 -10.33
CA PHE A 589 -8.43 -25.33 -10.83
C PHE A 589 -7.50 -26.07 -9.86
N ARG A 590 -6.83 -27.11 -10.36
CA ARG A 590 -5.91 -27.92 -9.56
C ARG A 590 -4.79 -27.08 -8.92
N GLY A 591 -4.42 -27.45 -7.69
CA GLY A 591 -3.33 -26.85 -6.95
C GLY A 591 -3.10 -27.60 -5.63
N ASP A 592 -1.88 -27.58 -5.11
CA ASP A 592 -1.59 -28.16 -3.80
C ASP A 592 -2.27 -27.33 -2.71
N GLU A 593 -2.66 -27.97 -1.60
CA GLU A 593 -3.24 -27.25 -0.46
C GLU A 593 -2.20 -26.29 0.17
N ALA A 594 -2.69 -25.18 0.74
CA ALA A 594 -1.88 -24.38 1.64
C ALA A 594 -1.43 -25.20 2.87
N THR A 595 -0.38 -24.76 3.55
CA THR A 595 0.03 -25.39 4.80
C THR A 595 -0.75 -24.78 5.96
N PHE A 596 -1.58 -25.59 6.61
CA PHE A 596 -2.38 -25.20 7.76
C PHE A 596 -1.64 -25.52 9.07
N LEU A 597 -1.59 -24.54 9.98
CA LEU A 597 -1.08 -24.71 11.33
C LEU A 597 -2.15 -24.23 12.32
N GLU A 598 -2.91 -25.17 12.88
CA GLU A 598 -3.90 -24.85 13.91
C GLU A 598 -3.28 -24.97 15.31
N PRO A 599 -3.32 -23.91 16.13
CA PRO A 599 -2.83 -23.98 17.50
C PRO A 599 -3.68 -24.92 18.35
N GLU A 600 -3.07 -25.68 19.24
CA GLU A 600 -3.82 -26.49 20.20
C GLU A 600 -4.45 -25.60 21.29
N PRO A 601 -5.52 -26.04 21.98
CA PRO A 601 -6.12 -25.30 23.11
C PRO A 601 -5.10 -24.78 24.15
N LYS A 602 -4.03 -25.56 24.41
CA LYS A 602 -2.95 -25.21 25.34
C LYS A 602 -2.01 -24.11 24.83
N ASP A 603 -1.97 -23.88 23.52
CA ASP A 603 -1.11 -22.89 22.89
C ASP A 603 -1.75 -21.49 22.93
N TYR A 604 -3.08 -21.41 23.08
CA TYR A 604 -3.78 -20.14 23.28
C TYR A 604 -3.32 -19.47 24.59
N GLY A 605 -2.85 -18.23 24.47
CA GLY A 605 -2.16 -17.49 25.54
C GLY A 605 -0.64 -17.44 25.39
N SER A 606 -0.06 -18.35 24.58
CA SER A 606 1.37 -18.35 24.25
C SER A 606 1.68 -17.93 22.81
N ILE A 607 0.70 -18.10 21.89
CA ILE A 607 0.81 -17.56 20.54
C ILE A 607 0.59 -16.05 20.54
N PRO A 608 1.33 -15.30 19.72
CA PRO A 608 1.18 -13.86 19.67
C PRO A 608 -0.21 -13.45 19.17
N ARG A 609 -0.71 -12.30 19.62
CA ARG A 609 -1.96 -11.74 19.07
C ARG A 609 -1.83 -11.42 17.57
N SER A 610 -0.65 -10.97 17.17
CA SER A 610 -0.31 -10.62 15.79
C SER A 610 1.14 -11.01 15.50
N LEU A 611 1.37 -11.55 14.31
CA LEU A 611 2.69 -11.88 13.82
C LEU A 611 3.47 -10.61 13.47
N TYR A 612 2.86 -9.64 12.78
CA TYR A 612 3.50 -8.37 12.41
C TYR A 612 4.03 -7.63 13.65
N TRP A 613 3.17 -7.40 14.64
CA TRP A 613 3.54 -6.67 15.85
C TRP A 613 4.63 -7.40 16.64
N SER A 614 4.56 -8.73 16.72
CA SER A 614 5.56 -9.52 17.45
C SER A 614 6.92 -9.53 16.75
N GLN A 615 6.93 -9.65 15.42
CA GLN A 615 8.16 -9.54 14.63
C GLN A 615 8.76 -8.12 14.73
N LEU A 616 7.93 -7.09 14.79
CA LEU A 616 8.37 -5.71 14.97
C LEU A 616 9.04 -5.50 16.33
N VAL A 617 8.41 -5.96 17.41
CA VAL A 617 8.97 -5.93 18.77
C VAL A 617 10.30 -6.67 18.82
N ALA A 618 10.37 -7.86 18.23
CA ALA A 618 11.59 -8.65 18.17
C ALA A 618 12.71 -7.92 17.40
N ARG A 619 12.43 -7.33 16.23
CA ARG A 619 13.41 -6.50 15.50
C ARG A 619 13.92 -5.35 16.36
N MET A 620 13.05 -4.72 17.14
CA MET A 620 13.39 -3.55 17.97
C MET A 620 14.17 -3.91 19.25
N GLY A 621 14.55 -5.18 19.45
CA GLY A 621 15.35 -5.65 20.57
C GLY A 621 14.58 -6.51 21.58
N GLY A 622 13.27 -6.67 21.40
CA GLY A 622 12.40 -7.46 22.29
C GLY A 622 12.16 -6.85 23.68
N GLY A 623 11.40 -7.56 24.49
CA GLY A 623 11.10 -7.17 25.89
C GLY A 623 9.80 -6.38 26.07
N ASN A 624 9.33 -6.31 27.32
CA ASN A 624 8.04 -5.70 27.66
C ASN A 624 8.00 -4.19 27.41
N ASP A 625 9.11 -3.47 27.62
CA ASP A 625 9.17 -2.03 27.37
C ASP A 625 9.04 -1.70 25.88
N ILE A 626 9.70 -2.48 25.01
CA ILE A 626 9.56 -2.35 23.56
C ILE A 626 8.17 -2.77 23.10
N ALA A 627 7.62 -3.86 23.65
CA ALA A 627 6.25 -4.26 23.38
C ALA A 627 5.26 -3.14 23.70
N LYS A 628 5.42 -2.50 24.87
CA LYS A 628 4.61 -1.35 25.27
C LYS A 628 4.82 -0.14 24.36
N VAL A 629 6.05 0.19 23.97
CA VAL A 629 6.34 1.27 23.01
C VAL A 629 5.67 1.00 21.66
N VAL A 630 5.76 -0.23 21.16
CA VAL A 630 5.08 -0.63 19.93
C VAL A 630 3.58 -0.48 20.13
N GLU A 631 3.01 -1.01 21.21
CA GLU A 631 1.58 -0.93 21.49
C GLU A 631 1.07 0.52 21.59
N ASP A 632 1.75 1.37 22.36
CA ASP A 632 1.33 2.75 22.66
C ASP A 632 1.52 3.72 21.49
N TYR A 633 2.56 3.52 20.67
CA TYR A 633 3.00 4.53 19.70
C TYR A 633 2.98 4.07 18.25
N VAL A 634 3.11 2.77 18.00
CA VAL A 634 3.25 2.23 16.62
C VAL A 634 2.05 1.34 16.25
N GLY A 635 1.45 0.68 17.22
CA GLY A 635 0.59 -0.50 17.12
C GLY A 635 -0.76 -0.37 17.85
N VAL A 636 -1.07 -1.35 18.71
CA VAL A 636 -2.44 -1.84 19.04
C VAL A 636 -3.20 -1.05 20.11
N ALA A 637 -2.60 -0.16 20.93
CA ALA A 637 -3.36 0.62 21.94
C ALA A 637 -4.43 1.52 21.29
N GLY A 638 -4.29 1.78 19.98
CA GLY A 638 -5.35 2.30 19.14
C GLY A 638 -6.66 1.53 19.24
N LYS A 639 -6.73 0.28 19.71
CA LYS A 639 -7.99 -0.48 19.87
C LYS A 639 -8.82 -0.08 21.10
N ASN A 640 -8.22 0.50 22.15
CA ASN A 640 -8.99 0.97 23.31
C ASN A 640 -9.47 2.42 23.13
N SER A 641 -8.85 3.18 22.22
CA SER A 641 -9.32 4.50 21.77
C SER A 641 -10.14 4.44 20.47
N TYR A 642 -9.94 3.42 19.63
CA TYR A 642 -10.81 3.09 18.50
C TYR A 642 -12.04 2.37 19.05
N GLN A 643 -12.99 3.17 19.51
CA GLN A 643 -14.37 2.74 19.44
C GLN A 643 -14.69 2.67 17.94
N ALA A 644 -14.99 1.47 17.43
CA ALA A 644 -15.66 1.36 16.13
C ALA A 644 -16.78 2.43 16.16
N PRO A 645 -16.76 3.45 15.29
CA PRO A 645 -17.71 4.53 15.44
C PRO A 645 -19.09 3.93 15.24
N GLN A 646 -19.88 3.85 16.31
CA GLN A 646 -21.31 3.64 16.16
C GLN A 646 -21.94 5.03 16.10
N PRO A 647 -22.65 5.36 15.01
CA PRO A 647 -22.98 4.48 13.88
C PRO A 647 -21.91 4.49 12.78
N ARG A 648 -21.54 3.29 12.29
CA ARG A 648 -20.80 3.09 11.03
C ARG A 648 -21.78 3.30 9.87
N ARG A 649 -22.37 4.49 9.81
CA ARG A 649 -23.31 4.93 8.78
C ARG A 649 -22.76 6.20 8.16
N PHE A 650 -22.94 6.31 6.86
CA PHE A 650 -22.74 7.53 6.12
C PHE A 650 -23.50 8.73 6.70
N MET A 651 -22.96 9.92 6.43
CA MET A 651 -23.74 11.14 6.53
C MET A 651 -24.35 11.49 5.20
N THR A 652 -25.66 11.66 5.15
CA THR A 652 -26.36 12.10 3.94
C THR A 652 -25.82 13.45 3.48
N ALA A 653 -26.00 13.77 2.20
CA ALA A 653 -25.72 15.12 1.71
C ALA A 653 -26.42 16.18 2.59
N ASP A 654 -27.63 15.89 3.08
CA ASP A 654 -28.36 16.75 4.02
C ASP A 654 -27.67 16.86 5.38
N GLU A 655 -27.12 15.78 5.94
CA GLU A 655 -26.38 15.82 7.22
C GLU A 655 -25.07 16.60 7.09
N ILE A 656 -24.38 16.47 5.95
CA ILE A 656 -23.20 17.26 5.61
C ILE A 656 -23.58 18.75 5.43
N MET A 657 -24.68 19.05 4.75
CA MET A 657 -25.14 20.43 4.57
C MET A 657 -25.67 21.04 5.88
N ALA A 658 -26.34 20.26 6.73
CA ALA A 658 -26.80 20.70 8.05
C ALA A 658 -25.63 21.02 9.00
N SER A 659 -24.47 20.37 8.84
CA SER A 659 -23.28 20.73 9.61
C SER A 659 -22.74 22.12 9.24
N GLN A 660 -22.94 22.59 7.99
CA GLN A 660 -22.63 23.98 7.60
C GLN A 660 -23.46 24.99 8.40
N GLU A 661 -24.76 24.70 8.60
CA GLU A 661 -25.65 25.57 9.36
C GLU A 661 -25.25 25.62 10.83
N ALA A 662 -24.94 24.47 11.45
CA ALA A 662 -24.52 24.40 12.84
C ALA A 662 -23.20 25.16 13.12
N ILE A 663 -22.20 25.01 12.25
CA ILE A 663 -20.92 25.75 12.34
C ILE A 663 -21.14 27.27 12.11
N GLY A 664 -22.13 27.63 11.29
CA GLY A 664 -22.56 29.01 11.09
C GLY A 664 -23.16 29.69 12.33
N VAL A 665 -23.78 28.91 13.23
CA VAL A 665 -24.37 29.42 14.48
C VAL A 665 -23.31 29.69 15.55
N ASP A 666 -22.28 28.84 15.68
CA ASP A 666 -21.17 29.07 16.62
C ASP A 666 -20.25 30.22 16.16
N ASN A 667 -20.13 30.44 14.85
CA ASN A 667 -19.44 31.60 14.28
C ASN A 667 -20.24 32.92 14.36
N ALA A 668 -21.43 32.94 14.97
CA ALA A 668 -22.15 34.18 15.27
C ALA A 668 -21.40 35.08 16.28
N PHE A 669 -20.43 34.55 17.04
CA PHE A 669 -19.48 35.38 17.79
C PHE A 669 -18.46 36.10 16.91
N GLY A 670 -18.24 35.65 15.66
CA GLY A 670 -17.42 36.29 14.64
C GLY A 670 -18.16 37.32 13.79
N GLN A 671 -19.49 37.45 13.92
CA GLN A 671 -20.25 38.52 13.25
C GLN A 671 -19.87 39.93 13.73
N VAL A 672 -19.24 40.05 14.91
CA VAL A 672 -18.74 41.33 15.43
C VAL A 672 -17.61 41.90 14.57
N ASN A 673 -16.81 41.06 13.88
CA ASN A 673 -15.76 41.53 12.97
C ASN A 673 -16.27 41.84 11.56
N ARG A 674 -17.38 41.25 11.11
CA ARG A 674 -17.95 41.54 9.78
C ARG A 674 -18.69 42.87 9.73
N GLU A 675 -19.19 43.38 10.87
CA GLU A 675 -19.73 44.73 10.93
C GLU A 675 -18.61 45.79 10.93
N GLN A 676 -17.47 45.53 11.59
CA GLN A 676 -16.27 46.37 11.50
C GLN A 676 -15.68 46.43 10.09
N GLU A 677 -15.55 45.30 9.38
CA GLU A 677 -15.07 45.29 7.99
C GLU A 677 -16.07 45.91 7.00
N LYS A 678 -17.37 45.92 7.30
CA LYS A 678 -18.39 46.63 6.51
C LYS A 678 -18.36 48.13 6.74
N GLU A 679 -18.04 48.59 7.95
CA GLU A 679 -17.82 50.01 8.23
C GLU A 679 -16.55 50.52 7.56
N GLU A 680 -15.44 49.78 7.62
CA GLU A 680 -14.18 50.15 6.94
C GLU A 680 -14.32 50.13 5.40
N ARG A 681 -15.09 49.19 4.83
CA ARG A 681 -15.35 49.15 3.38
C ARG A 681 -16.34 50.23 2.92
N ASN A 682 -17.19 50.75 3.80
CA ASN A 682 -18.07 51.88 3.48
C ASN A 682 -17.35 53.23 3.56
N ASP A 683 -16.29 53.34 4.37
CA ASP A 683 -15.44 54.53 4.40
C ASP A 683 -14.52 54.63 3.15
N ILE A 684 -14.14 53.48 2.56
CA ILE A 684 -13.38 53.45 1.29
C ILE A 684 -14.26 53.77 0.06
N VAL A 685 -15.58 53.60 0.13
CA VAL A 685 -16.51 53.84 -1.02
C VAL A 685 -17.12 55.26 -1.00
N ARG A 686 -16.71 56.15 -0.09
CA ARG A 686 -17.15 57.56 -0.06
C ARG A 686 -16.12 58.58 -0.57
N LEU A 687 -15.20 58.15 -1.44
CA LEU A 687 -14.29 59.03 -2.17
C LEU A 687 -14.46 58.87 -3.69
N GLU A 688 -15.65 59.17 -4.21
CA GLU A 688 -15.77 59.68 -5.58
C GLU A 688 -15.51 61.19 -5.52
N VAL A 689 -14.27 61.58 -5.81
CA VAL A 689 -13.91 62.99 -6.06
C VAL A 689 -13.65 63.13 -7.55
N ASP A 690 -14.51 63.91 -8.23
CA ASP A 690 -14.31 64.32 -9.61
C ASP A 690 -13.07 65.23 -9.70
N ILE A 691 -11.96 64.69 -10.19
CA ILE A 691 -10.71 65.40 -10.42
C ILE A 691 -10.87 66.20 -11.73
N THR A 692 -10.85 67.54 -11.66
CA THR A 692 -11.04 68.39 -12.86
C THR A 692 -9.91 69.39 -13.09
N SER A 693 -8.88 69.47 -12.24
CA SER A 693 -7.69 70.30 -12.48
C SER A 693 -6.39 69.74 -11.87
N GLU A 694 -5.23 70.20 -12.36
CA GLU A 694 -3.90 69.80 -11.85
C GLU A 694 -3.67 70.16 -10.37
N THR A 695 -4.38 71.17 -9.85
CA THR A 695 -4.34 71.56 -8.43
C THR A 695 -4.92 70.48 -7.50
N ASP A 696 -5.82 69.63 -8.01
CA ASP A 696 -6.49 68.59 -7.22
C ASP A 696 -5.58 67.36 -6.98
N ILE A 697 -4.52 67.21 -7.79
CA ILE A 697 -3.58 66.08 -7.70
C ILE A 697 -2.58 66.28 -6.55
N GLU A 698 -2.09 67.50 -6.33
CA GLU A 698 -1.17 67.79 -5.21
C GLU A 698 -1.85 67.65 -3.84
N GLU A 699 -3.14 67.98 -3.73
CA GLU A 699 -3.88 67.87 -2.47
C GLU A 699 -4.22 66.41 -2.10
N VAL A 700 -4.42 65.55 -3.11
CA VAL A 700 -4.62 64.10 -2.93
C VAL A 700 -3.31 63.38 -2.58
N LEU A 701 -2.19 63.79 -3.18
CA LEU A 701 -0.87 63.22 -2.89
C LEU A 701 -0.39 63.55 -1.47
N ASN A 702 -0.61 64.78 -0.99
CA ASN A 702 -0.25 65.15 0.38
C ASN A 702 -1.07 64.39 1.45
N ARG A 703 -2.35 64.07 1.17
CA ARG A 703 -3.17 63.24 2.08
C ARG A 703 -2.81 61.76 2.07
N PHE A 704 -2.22 61.26 0.97
CA PHE A 704 -1.71 59.90 0.90
C PHE A 704 -0.41 59.74 1.69
N GLU A 705 0.46 60.75 1.71
CA GLU A 705 1.69 60.73 2.52
C GLU A 705 1.41 60.84 4.03
N GLU A 706 0.43 61.63 4.48
CA GLU A 706 0.05 61.70 5.89
C GLU A 706 -0.53 60.35 6.40
N ASN A 707 -1.39 59.70 5.62
CA ASN A 707 -1.99 58.42 6.01
C ASN A 707 -1.01 57.23 5.94
N PHE A 708 0.03 57.29 5.10
CA PHE A 708 1.05 56.25 5.03
C PHE A 708 1.98 56.28 6.25
N LEU A 709 2.23 57.48 6.80
CA LEU A 709 3.07 57.66 8.00
C LEU A 709 2.37 57.23 9.30
N ASP A 710 1.05 57.39 9.42
CA ASP A 710 0.28 56.91 10.59
C ASP A 710 0.14 55.38 10.64
N SER A 711 0.42 54.66 9.54
CA SER A 711 0.36 53.19 9.49
C SER A 711 1.64 52.47 9.92
N ILE A 712 2.69 53.23 10.32
CA ILE A 712 4.01 52.73 10.71
C ILE A 712 4.30 52.90 12.23
N GLU A 713 3.43 53.53 13.03
CA GLU A 713 3.44 53.43 14.52
C GLU A 713 2.55 52.29 15.02
#